data_AF-A0A4R8WPK4-F1
#
_entry.id   AF-A0A4R8WPK4-F1
#
_cell.length_a   1.000
_cell.length_b   1.000
_cell.length_c   1.000
_cell.angle_alpha   90.00
_cell.angle_beta   90.00
_cell.angle_gamma   90.00
#
_symmetry.space_group_name_H-M   'P 1'
#
loop_
_entity.id
_entity.type
_entity.pdbx_description
1 polymer ?
#
loop_
_entity_poly.entity_id
_entity_poly.type
_entity_poly.pdbx_seq_one_letter_code
_entity_poly.pdbx_strand_id
1 'polypeptide(L)'
;MTDIGTGFLNGIEAFANSRLGAMSGTSFKDTVPFLESIVTFGAVGDVKPTFEKLKADIKAAVALVEPIAEKIKKQTELIAKMVKESADDIDKDDFNVDTAARVAVRIGMALAAMDEAFNIVAKELAKKADGTVDETIRSGLMDLWNPWAQPFKNLGAGSGKLLNSFGKNVLGVDDLVKKLGDNLALDRTDGKFLLAATFLRSGQVKLGAMTLDQVTFEAFLQFSDREIANPTAEEKTSLLERDGKWFIGDVAILGLRFRTILQPGLTSDPLLAKVMPGSEDPKATTLTTVSLDTGQGFYIGDGRGNEKAVLPTRFSFPGVELREVAFGLVRNPAREVTGFELTTSIAAKLGDVIGLQIVGSGFVVTPEGEAEQQAVFNLPVSPRWPDAIGLRVKAGPVTGGGFIQRVERTYKVGGQDVKRVEFGGVVQLQILKFGLSAIVILSPDPFSIVLVIGVRFPVAIDLSMGFTLNGIGGILALNRGLDLEELRSGMKEHILDKMLFPDNPVAEAPKLLEKVAHVFPPKDGGFVFGPIVELGWGSQAKFVEMKLGVVLALPDPMIVILGSLRVRVPTKEAPITDIRADVFVAITPDYLLLFASMRDSTVAGIKISGDLGLYIQWSGNGAFEFSVGGFHPEYEKLTGGKPKLGDMDRVTIDLSPSKAISFVIKAYFAITAGSVMLGVDGRLNADFSVIVAKAWLTLDMIFIWAPRFAFKITIEVGVEVELLGFTLCSIVFRGSLEGTKPFRLAGHIKVDVWFLPTFDEDLGPVEWGEKPPPLIATVDALQIAAAAMNEPDAWKVQLPDHAAQLVTLAEVDDVEGRIGHPLAGVEVSQTQVPLGVKIARIGSASVKADMVTIGTPTATPDSGLVGAVSELRTAFAPGQFFALEGESLLARSGFEDMTGGCRIAAATTPKVGTPTSATVAYQTYVRNPDEPSAMIEFTGTFATIANSYATKTNVGRAVREVGNPYTQPAPPNAGVTVSDKGSSRIADAATGAALLAGLGELSATQAALVTAAINTESAATATRMIVKG
;
A
#
# COMPACT_ATOMS: atom_id res chain seq x y z
N MET A 1 21.60 -29.41 33.56
CA MET A 1 20.32 -28.72 33.30
C MET A 1 19.27 -29.62 32.65
N THR A 2 19.65 -30.75 32.05
CA THR A 2 18.76 -31.78 31.49
C THR A 2 17.78 -32.43 32.50
N ASP A 3 18.05 -32.35 33.81
CA ASP A 3 17.29 -33.09 34.85
C ASP A 3 16.15 -32.28 35.52
N ILE A 4 16.09 -30.96 35.30
CA ILE A 4 15.01 -30.09 35.83
C ILE A 4 13.74 -30.25 34.97
N GLY A 5 13.93 -30.35 33.65
CA GLY A 5 12.85 -30.65 32.70
C GLY A 5 12.20 -31.98 33.06
N THR A 6 12.98 -33.06 33.20
CA THR A 6 12.48 -34.40 33.54
C THR A 6 11.67 -34.43 34.85
N GLY A 7 12.11 -33.74 35.91
CA GLY A 7 11.37 -33.67 37.18
C GLY A 7 10.03 -32.92 37.09
N PHE A 8 9.93 -31.93 36.19
CA PHE A 8 8.67 -31.25 35.88
C PHE A 8 7.72 -32.15 35.08
N LEU A 9 8.26 -32.86 34.08
CA LEU A 9 7.52 -33.77 33.21
C LEU A 9 6.93 -34.94 34.01
N ASN A 10 7.70 -35.53 34.94
CA ASN A 10 7.21 -36.57 35.85
C ASN A 10 6.11 -36.06 36.82
N GLY A 11 6.13 -34.76 37.14
CA GLY A 11 5.07 -34.11 37.92
C GLY A 11 3.75 -33.95 37.15
N ILE A 12 3.85 -33.65 35.84
CA ILE A 12 2.71 -33.58 34.92
C ILE A 12 2.15 -34.99 34.65
N GLU A 13 3.00 -35.99 34.50
CA GLU A 13 2.61 -37.39 34.32
C GLU A 13 1.82 -37.92 35.54
N ALA A 14 2.33 -37.69 36.75
CA ALA A 14 1.64 -38.08 37.99
C ALA A 14 0.30 -37.35 38.18
N PHE A 15 0.21 -36.09 37.72
CA PHE A 15 -1.04 -35.33 37.69
C PHE A 15 -2.07 -35.95 36.74
N ALA A 16 -1.64 -36.28 35.54
CA ALA A 16 -2.51 -36.82 34.50
C ALA A 16 -3.02 -38.24 34.84
N ASN A 17 -2.14 -39.10 35.38
CA ASN A 17 -2.48 -40.48 35.78
C ASN A 17 -3.41 -40.58 36.99
N SER A 18 -3.30 -39.67 37.97
CA SER A 18 -4.02 -39.84 39.25
C SER A 18 -5.44 -39.28 39.28
N ARG A 19 -5.77 -38.29 38.44
CA ARG A 19 -7.06 -37.56 38.54
C ARG A 19 -7.78 -37.32 37.21
N LEU A 20 -7.06 -37.03 36.12
CA LEU A 20 -7.69 -36.82 34.80
C LEU A 20 -8.33 -38.11 34.25
N GLY A 21 -7.65 -39.25 34.40
CA GLY A 21 -8.22 -40.57 34.07
C GLY A 21 -9.46 -40.94 34.89
N ALA A 22 -9.59 -40.43 36.13
CA ALA A 22 -10.76 -40.65 36.98
C ALA A 22 -11.94 -39.70 36.67
N MET A 23 -11.65 -38.49 36.19
CA MET A 23 -12.65 -37.47 35.86
C MET A 23 -13.19 -37.61 34.43
N SER A 24 -12.42 -38.19 33.51
CA SER A 24 -12.84 -38.52 32.14
C SER A 24 -14.03 -39.48 32.08
N GLY A 25 -14.09 -40.42 33.03
CA GLY A 25 -15.16 -41.41 33.12
C GLY A 25 -16.42 -40.96 33.87
N THR A 26 -16.42 -39.76 34.45
CA THR A 26 -17.49 -39.26 35.34
C THR A 26 -18.03 -37.90 34.88
N SER A 27 -17.41 -36.79 35.28
CA SER A 27 -17.91 -35.43 35.03
C SER A 27 -17.81 -34.97 33.58
N PHE A 28 -16.89 -35.52 32.79
CA PHE A 28 -16.64 -35.09 31.40
C PHE A 28 -17.14 -36.07 30.35
N LYS A 29 -17.97 -37.03 30.76
CA LYS A 29 -18.50 -38.08 29.89
C LYS A 29 -19.54 -37.56 28.91
N ASP A 30 -20.33 -36.56 29.31
CA ASP A 30 -21.40 -35.94 28.54
C ASP A 30 -21.75 -34.56 29.14
N THR A 31 -22.56 -33.75 28.45
CA THR A 31 -22.93 -32.39 28.87
C THR A 31 -23.70 -32.36 30.20
N VAL A 32 -24.52 -33.38 30.47
CA VAL A 32 -25.36 -33.45 31.69
C VAL A 32 -24.52 -33.76 32.96
N PRO A 33 -23.65 -34.79 33.00
CA PRO A 33 -22.72 -35.00 34.12
C PRO A 33 -21.81 -33.81 34.42
N PHE A 34 -21.42 -33.04 33.39
CA PHE A 34 -20.63 -31.82 33.58
C PHE A 34 -21.42 -30.78 34.36
N LEU A 35 -22.65 -30.47 33.92
CA LEU A 35 -23.55 -29.54 34.60
C LEU A 35 -23.87 -29.96 36.04
N GLU A 36 -24.04 -31.26 36.31
CA GLU A 36 -24.25 -31.78 37.68
C GLU A 36 -23.03 -31.56 38.59
N SER A 37 -21.82 -31.63 38.04
CA SER A 37 -20.58 -31.38 38.79
C SER A 37 -20.34 -29.90 39.13
N ILE A 38 -21.01 -28.98 38.44
CA ILE A 38 -20.94 -27.54 38.72
C ILE A 38 -21.66 -27.22 40.04
N VAL A 39 -22.78 -27.91 40.31
CA VAL A 39 -23.66 -27.66 41.47
C VAL A 39 -23.30 -28.44 42.74
N THR A 40 -22.19 -29.22 42.72
CA THR A 40 -21.68 -29.95 43.90
C THR A 40 -20.91 -29.08 44.91
N PHE A 41 -20.56 -27.84 44.57
CA PHE A 41 -19.85 -26.92 45.46
C PHE A 41 -20.83 -25.96 46.14
N GLY A 42 -20.75 -25.78 47.47
CA GLY A 42 -21.66 -24.89 48.19
C GLY A 42 -21.36 -23.40 47.93
N ALA A 43 -22.37 -22.63 47.54
CA ALA A 43 -22.26 -21.17 47.43
C ALA A 43 -22.34 -20.48 48.81
N VAL A 44 -21.61 -19.37 48.99
CA VAL A 44 -21.61 -18.54 50.20
C VAL A 44 -21.92 -17.08 49.81
N GLY A 45 -22.73 -16.38 50.60
CA GLY A 45 -23.10 -14.97 50.37
C GLY A 45 -24.34 -14.75 49.49
N ASP A 46 -24.45 -13.57 48.89
CA ASP A 46 -25.64 -13.06 48.19
C ASP A 46 -26.02 -13.80 46.89
N VAL A 47 -25.14 -14.68 46.40
CA VAL A 47 -25.31 -15.46 45.16
C VAL A 47 -26.05 -16.79 45.39
N LYS A 48 -26.23 -17.18 46.66
CA LYS A 48 -26.87 -18.46 47.08
C LYS A 48 -28.29 -18.69 46.54
N PRO A 49 -29.20 -17.69 46.44
CA PRO A 49 -30.56 -17.90 45.94
C PRO A 49 -30.59 -18.29 44.44
N THR A 50 -29.78 -17.62 43.62
CA THR A 50 -29.65 -17.89 42.18
C THR A 50 -29.04 -19.27 41.93
N PHE A 51 -28.07 -19.67 42.77
CA PHE A 51 -27.44 -20.98 42.72
C PHE A 51 -28.38 -22.14 43.13
N GLU A 52 -29.17 -21.98 44.20
CA GLU A 52 -30.15 -23.02 44.59
C GLU A 52 -31.30 -23.14 43.58
N LYS A 53 -31.67 -22.04 42.90
CA LYS A 53 -32.60 -22.07 41.77
C LYS A 53 -32.03 -22.87 40.58
N LEU A 54 -30.79 -22.62 40.19
CA LEU A 54 -30.09 -23.39 39.15
C LEU A 54 -30.03 -24.88 39.48
N LYS A 55 -29.71 -25.22 40.72
CA LYS A 55 -29.65 -26.61 41.20
C LYS A 55 -31.02 -27.31 41.17
N ALA A 56 -32.10 -26.58 41.44
CA ALA A 56 -33.46 -27.08 41.33
C ALA A 56 -33.88 -27.29 39.86
N ASP A 57 -33.52 -26.34 38.98
CA ASP A 57 -33.86 -26.37 37.55
C ASP A 57 -33.11 -27.50 36.80
N ILE A 58 -31.83 -27.74 37.13
CA ILE A 58 -31.03 -28.87 36.61
C ILE A 58 -31.63 -30.22 37.03
N LYS A 59 -32.07 -30.36 38.29
CA LYS A 59 -32.71 -31.59 38.80
C LYS A 59 -34.10 -31.87 38.22
N ALA A 60 -34.80 -30.84 37.75
CA ALA A 60 -36.16 -30.95 37.23
C ALA A 60 -36.24 -31.27 35.73
N ALA A 61 -35.13 -31.24 34.98
CA ALA A 61 -35.06 -31.51 33.55
C ALA A 61 -36.12 -30.75 32.71
N VAL A 62 -36.30 -29.46 32.97
CA VAL A 62 -37.23 -28.57 32.21
C VAL A 62 -36.46 -27.76 31.15
N ALA A 63 -37.15 -27.37 30.08
CA ALA A 63 -36.74 -26.74 28.81
C ALA A 63 -35.66 -25.62 28.78
N LEU A 64 -35.09 -25.21 29.90
CA LEU A 64 -34.00 -24.23 30.02
C LEU A 64 -32.59 -24.86 29.97
N VAL A 65 -32.47 -26.17 30.20
CA VAL A 65 -31.18 -26.89 30.21
C VAL A 65 -30.70 -27.22 28.80
N GLU A 66 -31.62 -27.54 27.88
CA GLU A 66 -31.31 -27.94 26.50
C GLU A 66 -30.60 -26.85 25.67
N PRO A 67 -30.99 -25.56 25.73
CA PRO A 67 -30.30 -24.48 25.01
C PRO A 67 -28.90 -24.18 25.54
N ILE A 68 -28.70 -24.29 26.86
CA ILE A 68 -27.38 -24.08 27.49
C ILE A 68 -26.48 -25.28 27.17
N ALA A 69 -27.01 -26.51 27.24
CA ALA A 69 -26.32 -27.73 26.88
C ALA A 69 -25.84 -27.72 25.42
N GLU A 70 -26.67 -27.25 24.48
CA GLU A 70 -26.24 -27.07 23.08
C GLU A 70 -25.16 -25.99 22.91
N LYS A 71 -25.21 -24.90 23.69
CA LYS A 71 -24.19 -23.83 23.65
C LYS A 71 -22.82 -24.25 24.17
N ILE A 72 -22.75 -25.21 25.10
CA ILE A 72 -21.47 -25.71 25.67
C ILE A 72 -21.00 -27.04 25.07
N LYS A 73 -21.81 -27.65 24.19
CA LYS A 73 -21.58 -28.98 23.60
C LYS A 73 -20.20 -29.12 22.94
N LYS A 74 -19.80 -28.08 22.18
CA LYS A 74 -18.47 -28.03 21.53
C LYS A 74 -17.34 -28.10 22.55
N GLN A 75 -17.47 -27.36 23.64
CA GLN A 75 -16.49 -27.31 24.72
C GLN A 75 -16.42 -28.68 25.43
N THR A 76 -17.55 -29.32 25.71
CA THR A 76 -17.59 -30.64 26.36
C THR A 76 -17.04 -31.76 25.47
N GLU A 77 -17.32 -31.75 24.16
CA GLU A 77 -16.73 -32.70 23.20
C GLU A 77 -15.21 -32.53 23.09
N LEU A 78 -14.73 -31.28 23.06
CA LEU A 78 -13.30 -30.98 23.05
C LEU A 78 -12.60 -31.45 24.34
N ILE A 79 -13.21 -31.22 25.51
CA ILE A 79 -12.71 -31.73 26.79
C ILE A 79 -12.60 -33.25 26.74
N ALA A 80 -13.67 -33.97 26.37
CA ALA A 80 -13.68 -35.42 26.33
C ALA A 80 -12.61 -35.99 25.38
N LYS A 81 -12.45 -35.38 24.20
CA LYS A 81 -11.42 -35.74 23.22
C LYS A 81 -10.00 -35.53 23.76
N MET A 82 -9.70 -34.33 24.26
CA MET A 82 -8.35 -33.99 24.76
C MET A 82 -7.96 -34.84 25.96
N VAL A 83 -8.90 -35.14 26.85
CA VAL A 83 -8.65 -35.99 28.01
C VAL A 83 -8.39 -37.45 27.58
N LYS A 84 -9.16 -37.98 26.62
CA LYS A 84 -8.96 -39.32 26.08
C LYS A 84 -7.61 -39.46 25.38
N GLU A 85 -7.29 -38.56 24.46
CA GLU A 85 -6.01 -38.58 23.75
C GLU A 85 -4.81 -38.35 24.69
N SER A 86 -5.00 -37.60 25.78
CA SER A 86 -3.96 -37.47 26.81
C SER A 86 -3.71 -38.81 27.52
N ALA A 87 -4.77 -39.53 27.91
CA ALA A 87 -4.64 -40.86 28.52
C ALA A 87 -3.94 -41.85 27.57
N ASP A 88 -4.30 -41.86 26.30
CA ASP A 88 -3.70 -42.74 25.28
C ASP A 88 -2.19 -42.45 25.05
N ASP A 89 -1.75 -41.19 25.22
CA ASP A 89 -0.33 -40.82 25.09
C ASP A 89 0.47 -41.08 26.37
N ILE A 90 -0.19 -41.15 27.53
CA ILE A 90 0.44 -41.48 28.80
C ILE A 90 0.65 -42.99 28.94
N ASP A 91 -0.25 -43.81 28.37
CA ASP A 91 -0.15 -45.27 28.38
C ASP A 91 0.94 -45.83 27.41
N LYS A 92 1.73 -44.97 26.76
CA LYS A 92 2.85 -45.38 25.88
C LYS A 92 4.13 -45.61 26.69
N ASP A 93 4.85 -46.70 26.40
CA ASP A 93 6.07 -47.13 27.11
C ASP A 93 7.24 -46.11 27.13
N ASP A 94 7.24 -45.09 26.25
CA ASP A 94 8.30 -44.07 26.11
C ASP A 94 7.79 -42.62 26.34
N PHE A 95 7.46 -42.26 27.59
CA PHE A 95 7.09 -40.89 27.95
C PHE A 95 8.31 -39.95 27.91
N ASN A 96 8.43 -39.15 26.85
CA ASN A 96 9.54 -38.21 26.61
C ASN A 96 9.07 -36.73 26.61
N VAL A 97 9.99 -35.79 26.41
CA VAL A 97 9.71 -34.33 26.44
C VAL A 97 8.61 -33.93 25.46
N ASP A 98 8.58 -34.53 24.26
CA ASP A 98 7.59 -34.22 23.23
C ASP A 98 6.20 -34.80 23.57
N THR A 99 6.15 -36.03 24.11
CA THR A 99 4.91 -36.65 24.60
C THR A 99 4.34 -35.87 25.78
N ALA A 100 5.20 -35.48 26.72
CA ALA A 100 4.83 -34.71 27.90
C ALA A 100 4.38 -33.29 27.57
N ALA A 101 5.05 -32.60 26.63
CA ALA A 101 4.61 -31.31 26.12
C ALA A 101 3.23 -31.41 25.45
N ARG A 102 3.00 -32.47 24.66
CA ARG A 102 1.71 -32.74 24.01
C ARG A 102 0.59 -33.03 25.02
N VAL A 103 0.86 -33.84 26.04
CA VAL A 103 -0.07 -34.12 27.14
C VAL A 103 -0.38 -32.84 27.93
N ALA A 104 0.63 -32.02 28.23
CA ALA A 104 0.44 -30.73 28.90
C ALA A 104 -0.41 -29.76 28.07
N VAL A 105 -0.18 -29.70 26.75
CA VAL A 105 -0.99 -28.90 25.81
C VAL A 105 -2.44 -29.36 25.82
N ARG A 106 -2.71 -30.66 25.70
CA ARG A 106 -4.08 -31.21 25.72
C ARG A 106 -4.81 -30.99 27.04
N ILE A 107 -4.10 -31.13 28.17
CA ILE A 107 -4.63 -30.80 29.50
C ILE A 107 -5.01 -29.32 29.58
N GLY A 108 -4.14 -28.45 29.10
CA GLY A 108 -4.41 -27.02 29.06
C GLY A 108 -5.58 -26.65 28.14
N MET A 109 -5.72 -27.31 26.99
CA MET A 109 -6.88 -27.16 26.11
C MET A 109 -8.18 -27.62 26.79
N ALA A 110 -8.15 -28.74 27.53
CA ALA A 110 -9.29 -29.20 28.30
C ALA A 110 -9.67 -28.18 29.39
N LEU A 111 -8.70 -27.62 30.12
CA LEU A 111 -8.95 -26.59 31.13
C LEU A 111 -9.49 -25.28 30.53
N ALA A 112 -8.99 -24.87 29.37
CA ALA A 112 -9.47 -23.69 28.65
C ALA A 112 -10.94 -23.86 28.22
N ALA A 113 -11.26 -25.04 27.68
CA ALA A 113 -12.61 -25.38 27.27
C ALA A 113 -13.56 -25.46 28.48
N MET A 114 -13.07 -25.91 29.64
CA MET A 114 -13.84 -25.89 30.88
C MET A 114 -14.11 -24.46 31.37
N ASP A 115 -13.10 -23.59 31.40
CA ASP A 115 -13.24 -22.19 31.82
C ASP A 115 -14.22 -21.43 30.89
N GLU A 116 -14.14 -21.68 29.58
CA GLU A 116 -15.08 -21.12 28.60
C GLU A 116 -16.50 -21.67 28.78
N ALA A 117 -16.66 -22.99 29.01
CA ALA A 117 -17.96 -23.58 29.30
C ALA A 117 -18.58 -22.99 30.57
N PHE A 118 -17.78 -22.78 31.62
CA PHE A 118 -18.21 -22.09 32.84
C PHE A 118 -18.59 -20.63 32.57
N ASN A 119 -17.83 -19.91 31.74
CA ASN A 119 -18.13 -18.54 31.37
C ASN A 119 -19.44 -18.42 30.58
N ILE A 120 -19.69 -19.34 29.63
CA ILE A 120 -20.96 -19.40 28.88
C ILE A 120 -22.13 -19.67 29.83
N VAL A 121 -21.98 -20.62 30.75
CA VAL A 121 -23.00 -20.92 31.78
C VAL A 121 -23.23 -19.69 32.67
N ALA A 122 -22.18 -19.03 33.15
CA ALA A 122 -22.29 -17.84 33.98
C ALA A 122 -22.93 -16.66 33.23
N LYS A 123 -22.58 -16.42 31.96
CA LYS A 123 -23.18 -15.37 31.11
C LYS A 123 -24.67 -15.59 30.88
N GLU A 124 -25.07 -16.82 30.56
CA GLU A 124 -26.48 -17.15 30.32
C GLU A 124 -27.32 -17.07 31.61
N LEU A 125 -26.76 -17.43 32.76
CA LEU A 125 -27.45 -17.36 34.05
C LEU A 125 -27.50 -15.95 34.64
N ALA A 126 -26.54 -15.10 34.31
CA ALA A 126 -26.53 -13.69 34.69
C ALA A 126 -27.33 -12.80 33.72
N LYS A 127 -27.95 -13.38 32.69
CA LYS A 127 -28.72 -12.66 31.67
C LYS A 127 -30.09 -12.22 32.21
N LYS A 128 -30.40 -10.92 32.09
CA LYS A 128 -31.70 -10.32 32.41
C LYS A 128 -32.69 -10.56 31.27
N ALA A 129 -33.98 -10.33 31.54
CA ALA A 129 -35.06 -10.54 30.56
C ALA A 129 -34.95 -9.67 29.30
N ASP A 130 -34.16 -8.58 29.34
CA ASP A 130 -33.86 -7.68 28.22
C ASP A 130 -32.64 -8.12 27.38
N GLY A 131 -31.96 -9.21 27.77
CA GLY A 131 -30.78 -9.73 27.11
C GLY A 131 -29.44 -9.20 27.61
N THR A 132 -29.41 -8.26 28.55
CA THR A 132 -28.18 -7.72 29.16
C THR A 132 -27.64 -8.64 30.26
N VAL A 133 -26.31 -8.73 30.41
CA VAL A 133 -25.66 -9.61 31.40
C VAL A 133 -25.30 -8.80 32.65
N ASP A 134 -25.72 -9.28 33.82
CA ASP A 134 -25.33 -8.70 35.10
C ASP A 134 -23.91 -9.12 35.48
N GLU A 135 -22.95 -8.22 35.25
CA GLU A 135 -21.53 -8.52 35.36
C GLU A 135 -21.08 -8.84 36.79
N THR A 136 -21.79 -8.32 37.80
CA THR A 136 -21.52 -8.64 39.21
C THR A 136 -21.95 -10.07 39.55
N ILE A 137 -23.14 -10.48 39.08
CA ILE A 137 -23.60 -11.87 39.24
C ILE A 137 -22.75 -12.83 38.42
N ARG A 138 -22.39 -12.47 37.17
CA ARG A 138 -21.51 -13.26 36.32
C ARG A 138 -20.16 -13.49 36.98
N SER A 139 -19.52 -12.42 37.47
CA SER A 139 -18.23 -12.51 38.17
C SER A 139 -18.33 -13.35 39.44
N GLY A 140 -19.38 -13.17 40.25
CA GLY A 140 -19.60 -13.97 41.46
C GLY A 140 -19.89 -15.46 41.19
N LEU A 141 -20.51 -15.80 40.06
CA LEU A 141 -20.66 -17.19 39.60
C LEU A 141 -19.32 -17.76 39.10
N MET A 142 -18.49 -16.95 38.44
CA MET A 142 -17.14 -17.34 38.01
C MET A 142 -16.18 -17.57 39.20
N ASP A 143 -16.41 -16.94 40.35
CA ASP A 143 -15.67 -17.22 41.60
C ASP A 143 -15.95 -18.62 42.17
N LEU A 144 -17.07 -19.26 41.81
CA LEU A 144 -17.34 -20.66 42.15
C LEU A 144 -16.43 -21.65 41.40
N TRP A 145 -15.64 -21.17 40.43
CA TRP A 145 -14.55 -21.93 39.82
C TRP A 145 -13.31 -22.00 40.74
N ASN A 146 -13.14 -21.11 41.71
CA ASN A 146 -11.93 -21.08 42.54
C ASN A 146 -11.65 -22.39 43.32
N PRO A 147 -12.66 -23.16 43.78
CA PRO A 147 -12.45 -24.53 44.28
C PRO A 147 -11.91 -25.52 43.25
N TRP A 148 -12.12 -25.32 41.94
CA TRP A 148 -11.48 -26.08 40.88
C TRP A 148 -9.99 -25.76 40.72
N ALA A 149 -9.51 -24.65 41.30
CA ALA A 149 -8.08 -24.36 41.48
C ALA A 149 -7.48 -25.11 42.69
N GLN A 150 -8.30 -25.63 43.62
CA GLN A 150 -7.85 -26.35 44.82
C GLN A 150 -7.09 -27.67 44.52
N PRO A 151 -7.46 -28.47 43.51
CA PRO A 151 -6.63 -29.57 43.00
C PRO A 151 -5.21 -29.12 42.62
N PHE A 152 -5.05 -27.91 42.08
CA PHE A 152 -3.74 -27.33 41.75
C PHE A 152 -2.96 -26.87 42.98
N LYS A 153 -3.63 -26.52 44.09
CA LYS A 153 -2.98 -26.26 45.39
C LYS A 153 -2.46 -27.54 46.07
N ASN A 154 -3.13 -28.67 45.87
CA ASN A 154 -2.74 -29.97 46.45
C ASN A 154 -1.63 -30.70 45.63
N LEU A 155 -1.32 -30.21 44.44
CA LEU A 155 -0.34 -30.75 43.49
C LEU A 155 1.13 -30.59 43.94
N GLY A 156 1.42 -29.63 44.82
CA GLY A 156 2.78 -29.30 45.28
C GLY A 156 3.51 -30.42 46.04
N ALA A 157 2.87 -31.55 46.33
CA ALA A 157 3.53 -32.67 47.01
C ALA A 157 4.35 -33.58 46.05
N GLY A 158 4.05 -33.61 44.74
CA GLY A 158 4.56 -34.62 43.81
C GLY A 158 5.95 -34.36 43.21
N SER A 159 6.33 -33.10 42.97
CA SER A 159 7.59 -32.72 42.29
C SER A 159 8.67 -32.16 43.26
N GLY A 160 8.49 -32.39 44.56
CA GLY A 160 9.14 -31.65 45.63
C GLY A 160 10.68 -31.61 45.61
N LYS A 161 11.35 -32.71 45.27
CA LYS A 161 12.81 -32.83 45.55
C LYS A 161 13.69 -31.94 44.67
N LEU A 162 13.40 -31.81 43.39
CA LEU A 162 14.24 -31.09 42.42
C LEU A 162 14.00 -29.58 42.48
N LEU A 163 12.75 -29.15 42.57
CA LEU A 163 12.40 -27.74 42.72
C LEU A 163 12.79 -27.22 44.11
N ASN A 164 12.72 -28.04 45.17
CA ASN A 164 13.30 -27.72 46.47
C ASN A 164 14.83 -27.73 46.45
N SER A 165 15.47 -28.58 45.65
CA SER A 165 16.93 -28.56 45.44
C SER A 165 17.37 -27.31 44.68
N PHE A 166 16.67 -26.90 43.64
CA PHE A 166 16.89 -25.63 42.93
C PHE A 166 16.64 -24.44 43.86
N GLY A 167 15.52 -24.46 44.58
CA GLY A 167 15.22 -23.49 45.63
C GLY A 167 16.36 -23.35 46.62
N LYS A 168 16.83 -24.46 47.17
CA LYS A 168 17.90 -24.47 48.18
C LYS A 168 19.26 -24.07 47.63
N ASN A 169 19.66 -24.63 46.48
CA ASN A 169 21.02 -24.51 45.96
C ASN A 169 21.23 -23.27 45.09
N VAL A 170 20.18 -22.76 44.43
CA VAL A 170 20.25 -21.60 43.53
C VAL A 170 19.58 -20.39 44.16
N LEU A 171 18.39 -20.56 44.74
CA LEU A 171 17.62 -19.45 45.28
C LEU A 171 17.76 -19.27 46.80
N GLY A 172 18.53 -20.11 47.52
CA GLY A 172 18.65 -20.08 48.98
C GLY A 172 17.33 -20.23 49.75
N VAL A 173 16.33 -20.87 49.15
CA VAL A 173 14.98 -21.07 49.69
C VAL A 173 14.76 -22.55 49.99
N ASP A 174 14.60 -22.89 51.26
CA ASP A 174 14.12 -24.21 51.66
C ASP A 174 12.62 -24.35 51.32
N ASP A 175 12.27 -25.53 50.79
CA ASP A 175 10.90 -25.94 50.45
C ASP A 175 10.16 -24.97 49.50
N LEU A 176 10.84 -24.59 48.40
CA LEU A 176 10.33 -23.71 47.35
C LEU A 176 8.95 -24.16 46.82
N VAL A 177 8.70 -25.46 46.73
CA VAL A 177 7.45 -26.01 46.18
C VAL A 177 6.27 -25.65 47.07
N LYS A 178 6.43 -25.80 48.39
CA LYS A 178 5.40 -25.41 49.35
C LYS A 178 5.11 -23.91 49.28
N LYS A 179 6.16 -23.08 49.21
CA LYS A 179 6.02 -21.61 49.12
C LYS A 179 5.36 -21.14 47.83
N LEU A 180 5.57 -21.83 46.71
CA LEU A 180 4.86 -21.55 45.46
C LEU A 180 3.39 -21.97 45.56
N GLY A 181 3.10 -23.11 46.19
CA GLY A 181 1.72 -23.56 46.46
C GLY A 181 0.93 -22.59 47.34
N ASP A 182 1.58 -21.99 48.35
CA ASP A 182 0.97 -20.99 49.25
C ASP A 182 0.63 -19.67 48.54
N ASN A 183 1.28 -19.38 47.39
CA ASN A 183 1.12 -18.14 46.62
C ASN A 183 0.55 -18.37 45.21
N LEU A 184 -0.19 -19.46 45.00
CA LEU A 184 -0.89 -19.75 43.75
C LEU A 184 -2.12 -18.84 43.62
N ALA A 185 -2.12 -17.99 42.59
CA ALA A 185 -3.21 -17.09 42.25
C ALA A 185 -3.69 -17.33 40.82
N LEU A 186 -5.00 -17.22 40.61
CA LEU A 186 -5.61 -17.21 39.28
C LEU A 186 -5.97 -15.77 38.95
N ASP A 187 -5.23 -15.15 38.04
CA ASP A 187 -5.48 -13.82 37.52
C ASP A 187 -6.36 -13.91 36.27
N ARG A 188 -7.47 -13.15 36.31
CA ARG A 188 -8.51 -13.10 35.29
C ARG A 188 -8.77 -11.69 34.75
N THR A 189 -7.90 -10.75 35.09
CA THR A 189 -8.04 -9.34 34.71
C THR A 189 -7.96 -9.22 33.18
N ASP A 190 -8.81 -8.36 32.60
CA ASP A 190 -8.90 -8.13 31.15
C ASP A 190 -9.20 -9.38 30.30
N GLY A 191 -9.92 -10.36 30.85
CA GLY A 191 -10.30 -11.59 30.13
C GLY A 191 -9.15 -12.56 29.86
N LYS A 192 -8.00 -12.35 30.51
CA LYS A 192 -6.85 -13.27 30.44
C LYS A 192 -7.07 -14.44 31.39
N PHE A 193 -6.55 -15.61 31.06
CA PHE A 193 -6.42 -16.70 32.03
C PHE A 193 -4.93 -16.84 32.35
N LEU A 194 -4.56 -16.51 33.58
CA LEU A 194 -3.19 -16.63 34.07
C LEU A 194 -3.22 -17.29 35.44
N LEU A 195 -2.91 -18.58 35.51
CA LEU A 195 -2.67 -19.26 36.79
C LEU A 195 -1.18 -19.12 37.11
N ALA A 196 -0.83 -18.29 38.10
CA ALA A 196 0.55 -18.00 38.46
C ALA A 196 0.82 -18.30 39.93
N ALA A 197 1.93 -18.99 40.21
CA ALA A 197 2.51 -19.12 41.53
C ALA A 197 3.75 -18.23 41.61
N THR A 198 3.70 -17.18 42.41
CA THR A 198 4.76 -16.16 42.47
C THR A 198 5.45 -16.16 43.81
N PHE A 199 6.78 -16.08 43.79
CA PHE A 199 7.62 -15.94 44.97
C PHE A 199 8.58 -14.77 44.79
N LEU A 200 8.59 -13.84 45.74
CA LEU A 200 9.47 -12.67 45.77
C LEU A 200 10.53 -12.82 46.86
N ARG A 201 11.80 -12.65 46.50
CA ARG A 201 12.93 -12.56 47.45
C ARG A 201 13.59 -11.19 47.34
N SER A 202 13.51 -10.39 48.40
CA SER A 202 14.30 -9.17 48.54
C SER A 202 15.68 -9.49 49.13
N GLY A 203 16.69 -9.74 48.29
CA GLY A 203 18.07 -9.93 48.74
C GLY A 203 19.01 -10.44 47.65
N GLN A 204 20.32 -10.16 47.80
CA GLN A 204 21.34 -10.52 46.83
C GLN A 204 21.72 -12.00 46.89
N VAL A 205 21.83 -12.64 45.72
CA VAL A 205 22.25 -14.04 45.55
C VAL A 205 23.44 -14.11 44.60
N LYS A 206 24.54 -14.76 45.00
CA LYS A 206 25.72 -14.93 44.15
C LYS A 206 25.60 -16.18 43.28
N LEU A 207 25.74 -16.01 41.96
CA LEU A 207 25.79 -17.08 40.97
C LEU A 207 27.11 -16.98 40.18
N GLY A 208 28.14 -17.70 40.63
CA GLY A 208 29.48 -17.58 40.06
C GLY A 208 30.01 -16.15 40.17
N ALA A 209 30.37 -15.54 39.04
CA ALA A 209 30.81 -14.16 38.93
C ALA A 209 29.66 -13.15 38.69
N MET A 210 28.41 -13.47 39.04
CA MET A 210 27.27 -12.55 38.92
C MET A 210 26.52 -12.48 40.25
N THR A 211 25.95 -11.32 40.57
CA THR A 211 25.06 -11.14 41.73
C THR A 211 23.65 -10.83 41.24
N LEU A 212 22.67 -11.58 41.71
CA LEU A 212 21.25 -11.45 41.39
C LEU A 212 20.58 -10.66 42.53
N ASP A 213 19.94 -9.53 42.24
CA ASP A 213 19.23 -8.71 43.23
C ASP A 213 17.73 -8.61 42.89
N GLN A 214 16.88 -8.48 43.91
CA GLN A 214 15.40 -8.46 43.77
C GLN A 214 14.83 -9.61 42.92
N VAL A 215 15.19 -10.84 43.31
CA VAL A 215 14.81 -12.05 42.59
C VAL A 215 13.32 -12.36 42.77
N THR A 216 12.59 -12.42 41.66
CA THR A 216 11.21 -12.90 41.58
C THR A 216 11.16 -14.15 40.73
N PHE A 217 10.47 -15.19 41.21
CA PHE A 217 10.21 -16.42 40.47
C PHE A 217 8.71 -16.59 40.32
N GLU A 218 8.26 -16.88 39.11
CA GLU A 218 6.86 -17.05 38.75
C GLU A 218 6.74 -18.34 37.91
N ALA A 219 5.99 -19.32 38.40
CA ALA A 219 5.54 -20.43 37.58
C ALA A 219 4.12 -20.11 37.08
N PHE A 220 3.90 -20.08 35.78
CA PHE A 220 2.62 -19.65 35.21
C PHE A 220 2.07 -20.63 34.17
N LEU A 221 0.74 -20.67 34.08
CA LEU A 221 -0.02 -21.29 33.01
C LEU A 221 -0.93 -20.21 32.42
N GLN A 222 -0.75 -19.93 31.14
CA GLN A 222 -1.56 -18.96 30.39
C GLN A 222 -1.96 -19.52 29.02
N PHE A 223 -2.91 -18.88 28.34
CA PHE A 223 -3.29 -19.26 26.97
C PHE A 223 -2.69 -18.30 25.94
N SER A 224 -2.41 -18.83 24.74
CA SER A 224 -1.96 -18.04 23.58
C SER A 224 -3.02 -17.02 23.15
N ASP A 225 -2.56 -15.84 22.72
CA ASP A 225 -3.32 -14.68 22.23
C ASP A 225 -3.34 -14.57 20.69
N ARG A 226 -3.01 -15.66 19.98
CA ARG A 226 -2.87 -15.66 18.52
C ARG A 226 -4.23 -15.77 17.82
N GLU A 227 -4.74 -14.65 17.35
CA GLU A 227 -5.95 -14.54 16.51
C GLU A 227 -5.69 -15.01 15.07
N ILE A 228 -6.59 -15.80 14.49
CA ILE A 228 -6.66 -16.12 13.06
C ILE A 228 -7.84 -15.35 12.45
N ALA A 229 -7.53 -14.48 11.48
CA ALA A 229 -8.56 -13.84 10.68
C ALA A 229 -9.11 -14.83 9.64
N ASN A 230 -10.43 -15.02 9.63
CA ASN A 230 -11.18 -15.78 8.62
C ASN A 230 -10.78 -17.25 8.41
N PRO A 231 -10.85 -18.12 9.45
CA PRO A 231 -10.53 -19.54 9.29
C PRO A 231 -11.54 -20.31 8.42
N THR A 232 -11.06 -21.34 7.74
CA THR A 232 -11.87 -22.28 6.96
C THR A 232 -12.79 -23.13 7.84
N ALA A 233 -13.80 -23.79 7.24
CA ALA A 233 -14.76 -24.60 7.99
C ALA A 233 -14.10 -25.80 8.72
N GLU A 234 -13.04 -26.37 8.16
CA GLU A 234 -12.25 -27.44 8.79
C GLU A 234 -11.39 -26.88 9.94
N GLU A 235 -10.71 -25.75 9.75
CA GLU A 235 -9.90 -25.11 10.80
C GLU A 235 -10.75 -24.65 12.00
N LYS A 236 -11.99 -24.22 11.78
CA LYS A 236 -12.93 -23.88 12.85
C LYS A 236 -13.21 -25.04 13.82
N THR A 237 -12.96 -26.29 13.42
CA THR A 237 -13.10 -27.47 14.29
C THR A 237 -11.94 -27.64 15.27
N SER A 238 -10.81 -26.96 15.02
CA SER A 238 -9.60 -27.00 15.84
C SER A 238 -9.23 -25.65 16.44
N LEU A 239 -10.07 -24.61 16.29
CA LEU A 239 -9.82 -23.26 16.81
C LEU A 239 -10.82 -22.92 17.91
N LEU A 240 -10.38 -22.09 18.86
CA LEU A 240 -11.22 -21.62 19.95
C LEU A 240 -11.93 -20.32 19.52
N GLU A 241 -13.25 -20.32 19.53
CA GLU A 241 -14.05 -19.11 19.27
C GLU A 241 -14.29 -18.36 20.58
N ARG A 242 -13.84 -17.11 20.66
CA ARG A 242 -14.11 -16.18 21.79
C ARG A 242 -14.61 -14.85 21.24
N ASP A 243 -15.79 -14.43 21.66
CA ASP A 243 -16.43 -13.15 21.29
C ASP A 243 -16.43 -12.87 19.77
N GLY A 244 -16.70 -13.89 18.95
CA GLY A 244 -16.77 -13.79 17.48
C GLY A 244 -15.42 -13.80 16.76
N LYS A 245 -14.32 -14.01 17.50
CA LYS A 245 -12.96 -14.14 16.98
C LYS A 245 -12.43 -15.55 17.17
N TRP A 246 -11.61 -15.99 16.22
CA TRP A 246 -11.04 -17.34 16.21
C TRP A 246 -9.59 -17.27 16.63
N PHE A 247 -9.26 -17.96 17.71
CA PHE A 247 -7.90 -18.03 18.23
C PHE A 247 -7.33 -19.41 17.95
N ILE A 248 -6.02 -19.49 17.74
CA ILE A 248 -5.29 -20.76 17.89
C ILE A 248 -5.40 -21.11 19.37
N GLY A 249 -6.38 -21.93 19.71
CA GLY A 249 -6.69 -22.36 21.07
C GLY A 249 -5.65 -23.32 21.64
N ASP A 250 -4.61 -23.65 20.88
CA ASP A 250 -3.95 -24.94 21.02
C ASP A 250 -2.61 -24.86 21.76
N VAL A 251 -2.31 -23.73 22.41
CA VAL A 251 -1.10 -23.66 23.23
C VAL A 251 -1.44 -23.08 24.59
N ALA A 252 -1.68 -23.99 25.52
CA ALA A 252 -1.45 -23.71 26.92
C ALA A 252 0.05 -23.50 27.11
N ILE A 253 0.40 -22.27 27.45
CA ILE A 253 1.77 -21.84 27.66
C ILE A 253 2.02 -21.98 29.15
N LEU A 254 2.65 -23.11 29.47
CA LEU A 254 3.15 -23.41 30.79
C LEU A 254 4.60 -22.94 30.82
N GLY A 255 4.93 -22.07 31.77
CA GLY A 255 6.25 -21.46 31.80
C GLY A 255 6.74 -21.12 33.18
N LEU A 256 8.06 -20.97 33.26
CA LEU A 256 8.78 -20.44 34.40
C LEU A 256 9.34 -19.08 33.99
N ARG A 257 9.08 -18.06 34.78
CA ARG A 257 9.61 -16.72 34.61
C ARG A 257 10.42 -16.34 35.83
N PHE A 258 11.61 -15.86 35.57
CA PHE A 258 12.57 -15.39 36.55
C PHE A 258 12.84 -13.92 36.26
N ARG A 259 12.63 -13.03 37.23
CA ARG A 259 12.97 -11.61 37.12
C ARG A 259 14.01 -11.27 38.17
N THR A 260 15.06 -10.59 37.77
CA THR A 260 16.12 -10.17 38.68
C THR A 260 16.81 -8.93 38.14
N ILE A 261 17.41 -8.13 39.00
CA ILE A 261 18.45 -7.19 38.60
C ILE A 261 19.75 -7.98 38.51
N LEU A 262 20.38 -8.00 37.33
CA LEU A 262 21.68 -8.64 37.13
C LEU A 262 22.80 -7.63 37.45
N GLN A 263 23.61 -7.95 38.47
CA GLN A 263 24.85 -7.23 38.76
C GLN A 263 26.03 -8.05 38.22
N PRO A 264 26.78 -7.55 37.22
CA PRO A 264 27.97 -8.23 36.72
C PRO A 264 29.06 -8.21 37.80
N GLY A 265 29.66 -9.36 38.11
CA GLY A 265 30.75 -9.46 39.11
C GLY A 265 32.13 -9.08 38.58
N LEU A 266 32.25 -8.71 37.30
CA LEU A 266 33.44 -8.02 36.77
C LEU A 266 33.74 -6.71 37.53
N THR A 267 32.74 -6.11 38.20
CA THR A 267 32.92 -4.94 39.07
C THR A 267 33.87 -5.20 40.25
N SER A 268 34.14 -6.46 40.59
CA SER A 268 34.97 -6.84 41.74
C SER A 268 36.30 -7.50 41.38
N ASP A 269 36.67 -7.54 40.10
CA ASP A 269 37.91 -8.19 39.63
C ASP A 269 39.15 -7.27 39.81
N PRO A 270 40.21 -7.71 40.54
CA PRO A 270 41.46 -6.97 40.67
C PRO A 270 42.16 -6.64 39.34
N LEU A 271 41.86 -7.41 38.29
CA LEU A 271 42.39 -7.23 36.94
C LEU A 271 41.74 -6.00 36.26
N LEU A 272 40.45 -5.71 36.53
CA LEU A 272 39.81 -4.48 36.06
C LEU A 272 40.41 -3.23 36.75
N ALA A 273 40.67 -3.30 38.05
CA ALA A 273 41.33 -2.21 38.79
C ALA A 273 42.77 -1.94 38.30
N LYS A 274 43.46 -2.97 37.78
CA LYS A 274 44.81 -2.86 37.21
C LYS A 274 44.83 -2.35 35.77
N VAL A 275 43.81 -2.69 34.97
CA VAL A 275 43.70 -2.25 33.58
C VAL A 275 43.11 -0.83 33.49
N MET A 276 42.34 -0.39 34.49
CA MET A 276 41.62 0.89 34.48
C MET A 276 41.61 1.59 35.86
N PRO A 277 42.69 2.30 36.23
CA PRO A 277 42.74 3.01 37.52
C PRO A 277 41.84 4.26 37.51
N GLY A 278 40.89 4.34 38.46
CA GLY A 278 40.13 5.57 38.78
C GLY A 278 38.68 5.69 38.26
N SER A 279 38.09 4.64 37.67
CA SER A 279 36.67 4.63 37.29
C SER A 279 35.73 4.38 38.49
N GLU A 280 34.59 5.08 38.55
CA GLU A 280 33.51 4.74 39.50
C GLU A 280 32.86 3.39 39.14
N ASP A 281 32.43 2.64 40.15
CA ASP A 281 31.76 1.36 39.96
C ASP A 281 30.40 1.53 39.23
N PRO A 282 30.11 0.73 38.18
CA PRO A 282 28.84 0.81 37.48
C PRO A 282 27.66 0.49 38.42
N LYS A 283 26.62 1.34 38.40
CA LYS A 283 25.37 1.13 39.15
C LYS A 283 24.39 0.30 38.31
N ALA A 284 23.89 -0.80 38.86
CA ALA A 284 22.88 -1.63 38.21
C ALA A 284 21.47 -1.05 38.40
N THR A 285 20.72 -0.84 37.31
CA THR A 285 19.38 -0.21 37.37
C THR A 285 18.29 -0.97 36.61
N THR A 286 18.60 -2.02 35.85
CA THR A 286 17.65 -2.66 34.92
C THR A 286 17.27 -4.07 35.36
N LEU A 287 15.97 -4.34 35.43
CA LEU A 287 15.43 -5.68 35.66
C LEU A 287 15.64 -6.51 34.38
N THR A 288 16.22 -7.69 34.51
CA THR A 288 16.32 -8.68 33.44
C THR A 288 15.35 -9.82 33.73
N THR A 289 14.54 -10.16 32.74
CA THR A 289 13.62 -11.30 32.81
C THR A 289 14.22 -12.47 32.03
N VAL A 290 14.28 -13.66 32.61
CA VAL A 290 14.60 -14.92 31.93
C VAL A 290 13.35 -15.79 32.01
N SER A 291 12.88 -16.28 30.89
CA SER A 291 11.66 -17.09 30.81
C SER A 291 11.91 -18.38 30.06
N LEU A 292 11.20 -19.43 30.44
CA LEU A 292 11.15 -20.70 29.74
C LEU A 292 9.68 -21.09 29.66
N ASP A 293 9.12 -21.26 28.47
CA ASP A 293 7.74 -21.72 28.33
C ASP A 293 7.55 -22.75 27.21
N THR A 294 6.40 -23.45 27.24
CA THR A 294 6.06 -24.49 26.26
C THR A 294 5.72 -23.96 24.86
N GLY A 295 5.57 -22.64 24.67
CA GLY A 295 5.21 -22.04 23.38
C GLY A 295 6.39 -21.47 22.59
N GLN A 296 7.38 -20.87 23.26
CA GLN A 296 8.58 -20.25 22.66
C GLN A 296 9.89 -20.90 23.14
N GLY A 297 9.83 -21.80 24.14
CA GLY A 297 11.01 -22.33 24.78
C GLY A 297 11.68 -21.29 25.66
N PHE A 298 13.01 -21.31 25.71
CA PHE A 298 13.81 -20.38 26.51
C PHE A 298 13.90 -19.01 25.82
N TYR A 299 13.61 -17.92 26.53
CA TYR A 299 13.83 -16.55 26.07
C TYR A 299 14.25 -15.61 27.21
N ILE A 300 14.88 -14.48 26.87
CA ILE A 300 15.45 -13.53 27.83
C ILE A 300 15.01 -12.11 27.44
N GLY A 301 14.66 -11.23 28.38
CA GLY A 301 14.19 -9.86 28.14
C GLY A 301 12.73 -9.62 28.53
N ASP A 302 12.27 -8.39 28.40
CA ASP A 302 10.98 -7.90 28.95
C ASP A 302 9.73 -8.31 28.15
N GLY A 303 9.83 -9.28 27.24
CA GLY A 303 8.67 -9.86 26.55
C GLY A 303 8.97 -10.41 25.16
N ARG A 304 7.92 -10.92 24.50
CA ARG A 304 8.00 -11.66 23.22
C ARG A 304 8.58 -10.89 22.04
N GLY A 305 8.65 -9.56 22.12
CA GLY A 305 9.13 -8.69 21.05
C GLY A 305 10.58 -8.23 21.19
N ASN A 306 11.24 -8.48 22.32
CA ASN A 306 12.62 -8.04 22.57
C ASN A 306 13.37 -9.07 23.42
N GLU A 307 13.96 -10.06 22.73
CA GLU A 307 14.69 -11.17 23.37
C GLU A 307 16.13 -10.78 23.78
N LYS A 308 16.28 -9.71 24.57
CA LYS A 308 17.57 -9.18 25.03
C LYS A 308 17.60 -8.94 26.54
N ALA A 309 18.58 -9.51 27.23
CA ALA A 309 19.01 -9.12 28.57
C ALA A 309 20.02 -7.98 28.50
N VAL A 310 19.67 -6.80 28.99
CA VAL A 310 20.62 -5.68 29.10
C VAL A 310 21.36 -5.76 30.44
N LEU A 311 22.66 -5.98 30.37
CA LEU A 311 23.58 -5.91 31.49
C LEU A 311 24.01 -4.44 31.66
N PRO A 312 23.77 -3.82 32.83
CA PRO A 312 24.15 -2.44 33.12
C PRO A 312 25.66 -2.35 33.39
N THR A 313 26.45 -2.49 32.34
CA THR A 313 27.90 -2.35 32.36
C THR A 313 28.30 -1.00 31.80
N ARG A 314 28.22 0.04 32.64
CA ARG A 314 28.70 1.37 32.28
C ARG A 314 30.17 1.48 32.65
N PHE A 315 31.05 1.51 31.65
CA PHE A 315 32.48 1.72 31.83
C PHE A 315 32.88 3.04 31.16
N SER A 316 33.62 3.88 31.87
CA SER A 316 34.12 5.14 31.32
C SER A 316 35.64 5.19 31.44
N PHE A 317 36.31 5.31 30.30
CA PHE A 317 37.73 5.57 30.14
C PHE A 317 37.89 6.95 29.45
N PRO A 318 38.99 7.70 29.66
CA PRO A 318 39.17 8.98 28.98
C PRO A 318 38.95 8.87 27.46
N GLY A 319 37.89 9.52 26.97
CA GLY A 319 37.53 9.53 25.54
C GLY A 319 36.72 8.31 25.03
N VAL A 320 36.45 7.28 25.83
CA VAL A 320 35.59 6.14 25.43
C VAL A 320 34.72 5.68 26.60
N GLU A 321 33.43 5.56 26.36
CA GLU A 321 32.41 5.10 27.30
C GLU A 321 31.68 3.91 26.70
N LEU A 322 31.75 2.75 27.36
CA LEU A 322 30.90 1.61 27.08
C LEU A 322 29.64 1.76 27.94
N ARG A 323 28.47 1.83 27.33
CA ARG A 323 27.22 2.18 28.04
C ARG A 323 26.43 0.97 28.50
N GLU A 324 26.36 -0.05 27.66
CA GLU A 324 25.61 -1.26 27.93
C GLU A 324 26.22 -2.46 27.20
N VAL A 325 26.00 -3.65 27.74
CA VAL A 325 26.19 -4.92 27.06
C VAL A 325 24.85 -5.64 27.12
N ALA A 326 24.34 -6.13 26.01
CA ALA A 326 23.11 -6.90 25.97
C ALA A 326 23.35 -8.28 25.38
N PHE A 327 22.78 -9.31 26.01
CA PHE A 327 22.81 -10.69 25.55
C PHE A 327 21.44 -11.06 25.00
N GLY A 328 21.37 -11.53 23.76
CA GLY A 328 20.12 -11.90 23.09
C GLY A 328 20.18 -13.26 22.40
N LEU A 329 19.03 -13.70 21.94
CA LEU A 329 18.87 -14.94 21.19
C LEU A 329 18.65 -14.64 19.70
N VAL A 330 19.28 -15.44 18.84
CA VAL A 330 19.03 -15.44 17.39
C VAL A 330 18.21 -16.67 17.07
N ARG A 331 17.11 -16.48 16.33
CA ARG A 331 16.20 -17.56 15.95
C ARG A 331 16.00 -17.67 14.44
N ASN A 332 15.72 -18.88 13.96
CA ASN A 332 15.24 -19.11 12.60
C ASN A 332 13.73 -18.80 12.46
N PRO A 333 13.16 -18.81 11.23
CA PRO A 333 11.72 -18.65 11.03
C PRO A 333 10.84 -19.69 11.74
N ALA A 334 11.39 -20.87 12.07
CA ALA A 334 10.74 -21.90 12.88
C ALA A 334 10.84 -21.65 14.40
N ARG A 335 11.45 -20.53 14.81
CA ARG A 335 11.68 -20.08 16.20
C ARG A 335 12.67 -20.92 17.02
N GLU A 336 13.45 -21.77 16.37
CA GLU A 336 14.56 -22.48 17.02
C GLU A 336 15.72 -21.51 17.26
N VAL A 337 16.38 -21.63 18.41
CA VAL A 337 17.56 -20.82 18.73
C VAL A 337 18.72 -21.31 17.86
N THR A 338 19.09 -20.49 16.88
CA THR A 338 20.22 -20.76 15.97
C THR A 338 21.52 -20.10 16.42
N GLY A 339 21.45 -19.17 17.36
CA GLY A 339 22.63 -18.52 17.92
C GLY A 339 22.34 -17.66 19.14
N PHE A 340 23.42 -17.20 19.76
CA PHE A 340 23.40 -16.23 20.85
C PHE A 340 24.08 -14.95 20.37
N GLU A 341 23.45 -13.80 20.56
CA GLU A 341 24.06 -12.50 20.25
C GLU A 341 24.55 -11.82 21.53
N LEU A 342 25.78 -11.31 21.49
CA LEU A 342 26.31 -10.38 22.48
C LEU A 342 26.45 -9.04 21.79
N THR A 343 25.79 -8.00 22.30
CA THR A 343 25.77 -6.65 21.73
C THR A 343 26.22 -5.62 22.75
N THR A 344 26.74 -4.48 22.30
CA THR A 344 27.17 -3.38 23.15
C THR A 344 26.92 -2.03 22.49
N SER A 345 26.75 -1.00 23.32
CA SER A 345 26.72 0.40 22.87
C SER A 345 27.96 1.13 23.36
N ILE A 346 28.68 1.75 22.42
CA ILE A 346 29.96 2.43 22.63
C ILE A 346 29.78 3.91 22.28
N ALA A 347 30.16 4.81 23.19
CA ALA A 347 30.26 6.23 22.93
C ALA A 347 31.72 6.67 23.05
N ALA A 348 32.29 7.23 22.00
CA ALA A 348 33.66 7.73 22.02
C ALA A 348 33.69 9.24 21.77
N LYS A 349 34.68 9.92 22.35
CA LYS A 349 34.98 11.34 22.15
C LYS A 349 36.48 11.52 21.99
N LEU A 350 36.88 12.22 20.92
CA LEU A 350 38.25 12.66 20.73
C LEU A 350 38.31 14.18 20.92
N GLY A 351 38.63 14.59 22.15
CA GLY A 351 38.55 16.00 22.58
C GLY A 351 37.14 16.59 22.36
N ASP A 352 37.07 17.87 22.01
CA ASP A 352 35.83 18.55 21.59
C ASP A 352 35.54 18.41 20.09
N VAL A 353 36.37 17.66 19.37
CA VAL A 353 36.42 17.64 17.89
C VAL A 353 35.56 16.52 17.31
N ILE A 354 35.57 15.33 17.90
CA ILE A 354 34.78 14.20 17.39
C ILE A 354 33.99 13.58 18.53
N GLY A 355 32.69 13.34 18.30
CA GLY A 355 31.85 12.48 19.11
C GLY A 355 31.31 11.34 18.24
N LEU A 356 31.41 10.11 18.72
CA LEU A 356 30.95 8.91 18.05
C LEU A 356 30.03 8.15 19.01
N GLN A 357 28.95 7.59 18.49
CA GLN A 357 28.09 6.68 19.22
C GLN A 357 27.75 5.50 18.31
N ILE A 358 28.02 4.30 18.76
CA ILE A 358 27.73 3.03 18.10
C ILE A 358 26.74 2.29 18.99
N VAL A 359 25.66 1.79 18.40
CA VAL A 359 24.59 1.06 19.10
C VAL A 359 24.50 -0.36 18.52
N GLY A 360 24.41 -1.35 19.40
CA GLY A 360 24.17 -2.75 19.02
C GLY A 360 25.33 -3.45 18.31
N SER A 361 26.57 -2.97 18.41
CA SER A 361 27.71 -3.68 17.83
C SER A 361 28.03 -4.95 18.63
N GLY A 362 28.47 -6.03 18.00
CA GLY A 362 28.81 -7.22 18.78
C GLY A 362 29.16 -8.45 17.96
N PHE A 363 28.81 -9.62 18.47
CA PHE A 363 29.09 -10.91 17.84
C PHE A 363 27.91 -11.87 18.02
N VAL A 364 27.70 -12.75 17.03
CA VAL A 364 26.78 -13.88 17.10
C VAL A 364 27.60 -15.16 17.24
N VAL A 365 27.25 -15.98 18.22
CA VAL A 365 27.84 -17.29 18.46
C VAL A 365 26.83 -18.34 18.03
N THR A 366 27.14 -19.14 17.01
CA THR A 366 26.24 -20.19 16.49
C THR A 366 26.73 -21.57 16.97
N PRO A 367 25.88 -22.41 17.58
CA PRO A 367 26.31 -23.72 18.12
C PRO A 367 26.71 -24.76 17.06
N GLU A 368 26.20 -24.66 15.82
CA GLU A 368 26.24 -25.72 14.81
C GLU A 368 27.09 -25.40 13.56
N GLY A 369 27.92 -24.35 13.59
CA GLY A 369 28.77 -23.97 12.45
C GLY A 369 30.16 -24.64 12.44
N GLU A 370 30.85 -24.63 11.29
CA GLU A 370 32.29 -24.90 11.24
C GLU A 370 33.06 -23.70 11.79
N ALA A 371 33.94 -23.92 12.77
CA ALA A 371 34.82 -22.88 13.29
C ALA A 371 35.94 -22.60 12.27
N GLU A 372 36.04 -21.37 11.77
CA GLU A 372 37.19 -20.95 10.96
C GLU A 372 38.49 -21.09 11.78
N GLN A 373 39.56 -21.58 11.17
CA GLN A 373 40.82 -21.99 11.81
C GLN A 373 41.61 -20.87 12.53
N GLN A 374 41.05 -19.66 12.68
CA GLN A 374 41.65 -18.53 13.39
C GLN A 374 40.84 -18.04 14.61
N ALA A 375 39.77 -18.74 15.01
CA ALA A 375 39.01 -18.37 16.19
C ALA A 375 39.76 -18.69 17.50
N VAL A 376 39.87 -17.70 18.39
CA VAL A 376 40.42 -17.84 19.77
C VAL A 376 39.54 -18.79 20.63
N PHE A 377 38.31 -19.05 20.19
CA PHE A 377 37.36 -19.95 20.83
C PHE A 377 36.95 -21.07 19.85
N ASN A 378 36.74 -22.28 20.38
CA ASN A 378 36.31 -23.47 19.61
C ASN A 378 34.81 -23.44 19.24
N LEU A 379 34.26 -22.23 19.05
CA LEU A 379 32.87 -21.95 18.71
C LEU A 379 32.86 -21.03 17.49
N PRO A 380 31.97 -21.23 16.51
CA PRO A 380 31.79 -20.30 15.40
C PRO A 380 31.26 -18.97 15.92
N VAL A 381 32.09 -17.93 15.80
CA VAL A 381 31.76 -16.56 16.19
C VAL A 381 31.77 -15.71 14.93
N SER A 382 30.63 -15.09 14.60
CA SER A 382 30.55 -14.13 13.50
C SER A 382 30.34 -12.71 14.04
N PRO A 383 30.98 -11.68 13.45
CA PRO A 383 30.76 -10.30 13.85
C PRO A 383 29.33 -9.85 13.51
N ARG A 384 28.69 -9.19 14.46
CA ARG A 384 27.38 -8.55 14.29
C ARG A 384 27.58 -7.08 14.00
N TRP A 385 27.12 -6.66 12.82
CA TRP A 385 27.12 -5.25 12.44
C TRP A 385 26.34 -4.39 13.45
N PRO A 386 26.79 -3.16 13.74
CA PRO A 386 26.04 -2.22 14.57
C PRO A 386 24.65 -1.94 14.00
N ASP A 387 23.68 -1.74 14.90
CA ASP A 387 22.31 -1.34 14.53
C ASP A 387 22.29 0.12 14.07
N ALA A 388 23.05 0.99 14.75
CA ALA A 388 23.19 2.39 14.37
C ALA A 388 24.54 2.97 14.76
N ILE A 389 25.01 3.96 13.99
CA ILE A 389 26.21 4.74 14.23
C ILE A 389 25.89 6.21 14.05
N GLY A 390 26.05 7.01 15.11
CA GLY A 390 26.00 8.46 15.07
C GLY A 390 27.40 9.06 15.17
N LEU A 391 27.71 10.04 14.34
CA LEU A 391 28.97 10.78 14.35
C LEU A 391 28.69 12.27 14.43
N ARG A 392 29.47 12.98 15.24
CA ARG A 392 29.52 14.45 15.29
C ARG A 392 30.95 14.89 15.10
N VAL A 393 31.15 15.88 14.24
CA VAL A 393 32.45 16.47 13.94
C VAL A 393 32.41 17.97 14.19
N LYS A 394 33.47 18.50 14.80
CA LYS A 394 33.73 19.92 15.05
C LYS A 394 35.24 20.16 14.86
N ALA A 395 35.71 19.96 13.63
CA ALA A 395 37.11 20.03 13.24
C ALA A 395 37.36 21.29 12.41
N GLY A 396 37.65 22.42 13.07
CA GLY A 396 38.02 23.68 12.42
C GLY A 396 36.96 24.15 11.40
N PRO A 397 37.24 24.09 10.08
CA PRO A 397 36.30 24.49 9.04
C PRO A 397 35.12 23.52 8.85
N VAL A 398 35.17 22.30 9.38
CA VAL A 398 34.09 21.30 9.23
C VAL A 398 33.37 21.11 10.56
N THR A 399 32.07 21.39 10.57
CA THR A 399 31.19 21.11 11.70
C THR A 399 29.95 20.36 11.25
N GLY A 400 29.35 19.53 12.09
CA GLY A 400 28.12 18.80 11.74
C GLY A 400 28.13 17.39 12.27
N GLY A 401 27.45 16.49 11.57
CA GLY A 401 27.37 15.09 11.95
C GLY A 401 26.72 14.21 10.90
N GLY A 402 26.58 12.94 11.25
CA GLY A 402 25.88 11.96 10.45
C GLY A 402 25.34 10.84 11.31
N PHE A 403 24.43 10.08 10.73
CA PHE A 403 23.77 8.94 11.33
C PHE A 403 23.64 7.84 10.29
N ILE A 404 23.95 6.61 10.62
CA ILE A 404 23.70 5.43 9.79
C ILE A 404 22.96 4.41 10.65
N GLN A 405 21.95 3.77 10.10
CA GLN A 405 21.25 2.65 10.71
C GLN A 405 21.16 1.47 9.74
N ARG A 406 21.22 0.27 10.29
CA ARG A 406 20.85 -0.97 9.59
C ARG A 406 19.47 -1.39 10.07
N VAL A 407 18.53 -1.54 9.16
CA VAL A 407 17.14 -1.90 9.49
C VAL A 407 16.57 -2.85 8.46
N GLU A 408 15.80 -3.85 8.91
CA GLU A 408 14.96 -4.65 8.03
C GLU A 408 13.63 -3.91 7.82
N ARG A 409 13.34 -3.53 6.57
CA ARG A 409 12.08 -2.89 6.19
C ARG A 409 11.21 -3.85 5.40
N THR A 410 9.91 -3.74 5.60
CA THR A 410 8.91 -4.51 4.85
C THR A 410 8.19 -3.57 3.90
N TYR A 411 8.15 -3.92 2.62
CA TYR A 411 7.49 -3.17 1.57
C TYR A 411 6.35 -3.98 0.97
N LYS A 412 5.27 -3.31 0.56
CA LYS A 412 4.22 -3.92 -0.26
C LYS A 412 4.58 -3.75 -1.74
N VAL A 413 5.11 -4.80 -2.36
CA VAL A 413 5.44 -4.79 -3.80
C VAL A 413 4.52 -5.79 -4.50
N GLY A 414 3.64 -5.29 -5.39
CA GLY A 414 2.67 -6.15 -6.08
C GLY A 414 1.69 -6.88 -5.16
N GLY A 415 1.39 -6.31 -3.99
CA GLY A 415 0.53 -6.92 -2.97
C GLY A 415 1.21 -7.95 -2.06
N GLN A 416 2.49 -8.26 -2.27
CA GLN A 416 3.28 -9.15 -1.42
C GLN A 416 4.20 -8.37 -0.48
N ASP A 417 4.40 -8.90 0.72
CA ASP A 417 5.37 -8.36 1.68
C ASP A 417 6.79 -8.77 1.30
N VAL A 418 7.60 -7.79 0.90
CA VAL A 418 9.01 -7.97 0.60
C VAL A 418 9.83 -7.37 1.73
N LYS A 419 10.61 -8.21 2.41
CA LYS A 419 11.55 -7.78 3.44
C LYS A 419 12.91 -7.50 2.82
N ARG A 420 13.53 -6.36 3.15
CA ARG A 420 14.90 -6.02 2.76
C ARG A 420 15.69 -5.49 3.93
N VAL A 421 16.93 -5.95 4.03
CA VAL A 421 17.91 -5.39 4.97
C VAL A 421 18.57 -4.18 4.31
N GLU A 422 18.42 -3.01 4.92
CA GLU A 422 18.86 -1.75 4.34
C GLU A 422 19.69 -0.93 5.32
N PHE A 423 20.63 -0.18 4.76
CA PHE A 423 21.46 0.79 5.45
C PHE A 423 20.94 2.19 5.12
N GLY A 424 20.26 2.82 6.07
CA GLY A 424 19.81 4.20 5.97
C GLY A 424 20.86 5.14 6.57
N GLY A 425 21.31 6.14 5.83
CA GLY A 425 22.31 7.12 6.25
C GLY A 425 21.84 8.55 6.05
N VAL A 426 22.17 9.42 6.99
CA VAL A 426 21.96 10.87 6.91
C VAL A 426 23.27 11.56 7.26
N VAL A 427 23.65 12.57 6.49
CA VAL A 427 24.81 13.42 6.77
C VAL A 427 24.38 14.87 6.67
N GLN A 428 24.82 15.68 7.64
CA GLN A 428 24.72 17.14 7.58
C GLN A 428 26.05 17.75 8.02
N LEU A 429 26.73 18.40 7.10
CA LEU A 429 28.01 19.06 7.35
C LEU A 429 27.94 20.53 6.94
N GLN A 430 28.58 21.37 7.72
CA GLN A 430 28.93 22.72 7.35
C GLN A 430 30.43 22.75 7.10
N ILE A 431 30.82 22.97 5.85
CA ILE A 431 32.21 23.09 5.43
C ILE A 431 32.47 24.56 5.11
N LEU A 432 33.32 25.21 5.91
CA LEU A 432 33.47 26.67 5.98
C LEU A 432 32.13 27.34 6.31
N LYS A 433 31.43 27.83 5.28
CA LYS A 433 30.07 28.39 5.39
C LYS A 433 29.06 27.71 4.48
N PHE A 434 29.47 26.71 3.68
CA PHE A 434 28.58 25.93 2.84
C PHE A 434 27.90 24.84 3.65
N GLY A 435 26.59 24.69 3.49
CA GLY A 435 25.85 23.56 4.05
C GLY A 435 25.83 22.41 3.06
N LEU A 436 26.13 21.19 3.50
CA LEU A 436 26.01 19.96 2.74
C LEU A 436 25.06 19.03 3.50
N SER A 437 24.07 18.47 2.80
CA SER A 437 23.19 17.44 3.33
C SER A 437 23.10 16.26 2.37
N ALA A 438 23.08 15.05 2.91
CA ALA A 438 22.82 13.84 2.14
C ALA A 438 21.91 12.89 2.92
N ILE A 439 20.97 12.26 2.23
CA ILE A 439 20.14 11.15 2.69
C ILE A 439 20.43 9.98 1.77
N VAL A 440 20.76 8.82 2.34
CA VAL A 440 21.14 7.61 1.61
C VAL A 440 20.35 6.44 2.13
N ILE A 441 19.83 5.59 1.25
CA ILE A 441 19.26 4.29 1.62
C ILE A 441 19.89 3.27 0.69
N LEU A 442 20.62 2.30 1.24
CA LEU A 442 21.34 1.30 0.47
C LEU A 442 20.89 -0.10 0.89
N SER A 443 20.36 -0.89 -0.04
CA SER A 443 20.23 -2.33 0.10
C SER A 443 21.39 -2.98 -0.66
N PRO A 444 22.27 -3.76 -0.03
CA PRO A 444 23.36 -4.43 -0.75
C PRO A 444 22.85 -5.65 -1.54
N ASP A 445 21.86 -6.37 -1.02
CA ASP A 445 21.32 -7.58 -1.64
C ASP A 445 19.80 -7.74 -1.34
N PRO A 446 18.94 -7.69 -2.37
CA PRO A 446 19.24 -7.24 -3.73
C PRO A 446 19.71 -5.77 -3.75
N PHE A 447 20.64 -5.44 -4.65
CA PHE A 447 21.20 -4.09 -4.74
C PHE A 447 20.12 -3.05 -5.06
N SER A 448 20.01 -2.01 -4.23
CA SER A 448 19.27 -0.79 -4.55
C SER A 448 19.82 0.40 -3.76
N ILE A 449 19.72 1.61 -4.31
CA ILE A 449 20.16 2.82 -3.62
C ILE A 449 19.17 3.96 -3.84
N VAL A 450 18.95 4.77 -2.80
CA VAL A 450 18.35 6.10 -2.86
C VAL A 450 19.40 7.08 -2.35
N LEU A 451 19.65 8.17 -3.07
CA LEU A 451 20.56 9.24 -2.72
C LEU A 451 19.87 10.58 -2.98
N VAL A 452 19.65 11.36 -1.92
CA VAL A 452 19.22 12.75 -2.00
C VAL A 452 20.35 13.60 -1.46
N ILE A 453 20.93 14.47 -2.29
CA ILE A 453 22.07 15.32 -1.93
C ILE A 453 21.73 16.79 -2.18
N GLY A 454 22.14 17.67 -1.28
CA GLY A 454 21.91 19.10 -1.39
C GLY A 454 23.09 19.91 -0.85
N VAL A 455 23.36 21.03 -1.50
CA VAL A 455 24.37 22.03 -1.11
C VAL A 455 23.67 23.38 -0.97
N ARG A 456 23.83 24.02 0.19
CA ARG A 456 23.37 25.38 0.49
C ARG A 456 24.50 26.37 0.41
N PHE A 457 24.27 27.46 -0.31
CA PHE A 457 25.23 28.52 -0.50
C PHE A 457 25.30 29.43 0.75
N PRO A 458 26.50 29.90 1.13
CA PRO A 458 26.67 30.82 2.25
C PRO A 458 26.08 32.20 1.98
N VAL A 459 26.14 32.63 0.72
CA VAL A 459 25.51 33.85 0.21
C VAL A 459 24.60 33.41 -0.92
N ALA A 460 23.33 33.74 -0.83
CA ALA A 460 22.36 33.38 -1.86
C ALA A 460 22.69 34.10 -3.17
N ILE A 461 22.57 33.38 -4.29
CA ILE A 461 22.83 33.93 -5.62
C ILE A 461 21.59 34.70 -6.06
N ASP A 462 21.70 36.01 -6.29
CA ASP A 462 20.60 36.84 -6.76
C ASP A 462 20.20 36.45 -8.20
N LEU A 463 18.92 36.16 -8.41
CA LEU A 463 18.32 35.81 -9.70
C LEU A 463 17.54 36.97 -10.32
N SER A 464 17.68 38.19 -9.77
CA SER A 464 16.89 39.39 -10.09
C SER A 464 15.46 39.38 -9.52
N MET A 465 14.80 40.54 -9.56
CA MET A 465 13.43 40.77 -9.05
C MET A 465 13.20 40.34 -7.60
N GLY A 466 14.27 40.29 -6.79
CA GLY A 466 14.24 39.86 -5.40
C GLY A 466 14.19 38.34 -5.20
N PHE A 467 14.33 37.53 -6.25
CA PHE A 467 14.50 36.08 -6.16
C PHE A 467 15.97 35.72 -5.89
N THR A 468 16.20 34.68 -5.10
CA THR A 468 17.54 34.19 -4.79
C THR A 468 17.63 32.67 -4.90
N LEU A 469 18.71 32.15 -5.43
CA LEU A 469 19.07 30.73 -5.38
C LEU A 469 19.89 30.46 -4.11
N ASN A 470 19.28 29.75 -3.17
CA ASN A 470 19.84 29.45 -1.86
C ASN A 470 20.59 28.11 -1.82
N GLY A 471 20.20 27.16 -2.67
CA GLY A 471 20.83 25.83 -2.72
C GLY A 471 20.48 25.05 -3.98
N ILE A 472 21.32 24.05 -4.27
CA ILE A 472 21.17 23.11 -5.40
C ILE A 472 21.42 21.68 -4.92
N GLY A 473 20.82 20.71 -5.59
CA GLY A 473 21.00 19.31 -5.25
C GLY A 473 20.49 18.36 -6.33
N GLY A 474 20.39 17.08 -5.97
CA GLY A 474 19.72 16.09 -6.81
C GLY A 474 19.23 14.88 -6.02
N ILE A 475 18.33 14.15 -6.68
CA ILE A 475 17.81 12.84 -6.28
C ILE A 475 18.31 11.83 -7.30
N LEU A 476 18.79 10.68 -6.82
CA LEU A 476 19.14 9.51 -7.61
C LEU A 476 18.63 8.26 -6.87
N ALA A 477 17.86 7.43 -7.54
CA ALA A 477 17.45 6.13 -7.02
C ALA A 477 17.64 5.04 -8.09
N LEU A 478 18.33 3.95 -7.73
CA LEU A 478 18.62 2.81 -8.60
C LEU A 478 17.97 1.55 -8.03
N ASN A 479 17.31 0.77 -8.88
CA ASN A 479 16.43 -0.35 -8.50
C ASN A 479 15.37 0.07 -7.47
N ARG A 480 14.85 1.28 -7.66
CA ARG A 480 13.84 1.92 -6.82
C ARG A 480 12.79 2.57 -7.72
N GLY A 481 11.54 2.56 -7.28
CA GLY A 481 10.43 3.27 -7.91
C GLY A 481 10.17 4.60 -7.21
N LEU A 482 9.07 5.25 -7.60
CA LEU A 482 8.50 6.40 -6.92
C LEU A 482 7.03 6.11 -6.66
N ASP A 483 6.61 6.16 -5.39
CA ASP A 483 5.24 5.88 -4.98
C ASP A 483 4.47 7.18 -4.73
N LEU A 484 3.46 7.45 -5.55
CA LEU A 484 2.66 8.67 -5.46
C LEU A 484 1.72 8.69 -4.25
N GLU A 485 1.29 7.52 -3.76
CA GLU A 485 0.40 7.43 -2.60
C GLU A 485 1.19 7.65 -1.32
N GLU A 486 2.40 7.09 -1.22
CA GLU A 486 3.32 7.37 -0.10
C GLU A 486 3.77 8.84 -0.10
N LEU A 487 3.99 9.44 -1.28
CA LEU A 487 4.21 10.89 -1.39
C LEU A 487 3.02 11.68 -0.84
N ARG A 488 1.80 11.36 -1.31
CA ARG A 488 0.55 12.02 -0.86
C ARG A 488 0.35 11.91 0.63
N SER A 489 0.52 10.71 1.19
CA SER A 489 0.41 10.45 2.63
C SER A 489 1.47 11.23 3.41
N GLY A 490 2.72 11.22 2.93
CA GLY A 490 3.83 11.91 3.56
C GLY A 490 3.74 13.44 3.56
N MET A 491 3.00 14.05 2.62
CA MET A 491 2.77 15.50 2.57
C MET A 491 2.07 16.05 3.81
N LYS A 492 1.30 15.23 4.53
CA LYS A 492 0.65 15.64 5.78
C LYS A 492 1.66 15.97 6.89
N GLU A 493 2.88 15.46 6.77
CA GLU A 493 3.98 15.65 7.71
C GLU A 493 5.15 16.43 7.11
N HIS A 494 4.90 17.18 6.03
CA HIS A 494 5.88 17.99 5.29
C HIS A 494 7.10 17.18 4.83
N ILE A 495 6.87 15.98 4.28
CA ILE A 495 7.99 15.11 3.85
C ILE A 495 8.83 15.76 2.75
N LEU A 496 8.24 16.57 1.85
CA LEU A 496 8.98 17.18 0.74
C LEU A 496 9.94 18.25 1.26
N ASP A 497 9.50 19.07 2.22
CA ASP A 497 10.36 20.03 2.92
C ASP A 497 11.59 19.36 3.55
N LYS A 498 11.35 18.23 4.24
CA LYS A 498 12.36 17.46 4.97
C LYS A 498 13.24 16.58 4.08
N MET A 499 12.75 16.17 2.91
CA MET A 499 13.49 15.32 1.99
C MET A 499 14.37 16.15 1.05
N LEU A 500 13.83 17.21 0.45
CA LEU A 500 14.54 18.01 -0.56
C LEU A 500 15.71 18.79 0.06
N PHE A 501 15.44 19.58 1.10
CA PHE A 501 16.45 20.36 1.82
C PHE A 501 16.16 20.37 3.32
N PRO A 502 16.53 19.33 4.08
CA PRO A 502 16.27 19.29 5.51
C PRO A 502 17.09 20.33 6.30
N ASP A 503 16.48 20.90 7.34
CA ASP A 503 17.16 21.85 8.23
C ASP A 503 18.02 21.14 9.29
N ASN A 504 17.56 20.00 9.82
CA ASN A 504 18.31 19.19 10.78
C ASN A 504 18.00 17.69 10.62
N PRO A 505 18.46 17.05 9.53
CA PRO A 505 18.07 15.68 9.22
C PRO A 505 18.70 14.67 10.20
N VAL A 506 19.81 15.00 10.87
CA VAL A 506 20.48 14.09 11.81
C VAL A 506 19.63 13.87 13.07
N ALA A 507 18.92 14.90 13.54
CA ALA A 507 18.05 14.79 14.72
C ALA A 507 16.79 13.95 14.47
N GLU A 508 16.29 13.94 13.23
CA GLU A 508 15.08 13.20 12.82
C GLU A 508 15.41 11.96 11.98
N ALA A 509 16.68 11.53 11.93
CA ALA A 509 17.17 10.58 10.94
C ALA A 509 16.38 9.27 10.86
N PRO A 510 16.03 8.57 11.96
CA PRO A 510 15.27 7.32 11.86
C PRO A 510 13.91 7.50 11.17
N LYS A 511 13.17 8.56 11.52
CA LYS A 511 11.85 8.85 10.94
C LYS A 511 11.96 9.31 9.48
N LEU A 512 12.94 10.17 9.18
CA LEU A 512 13.17 10.66 7.82
C LEU A 512 13.56 9.51 6.89
N LEU A 513 14.49 8.66 7.32
CA LEU A 513 14.94 7.50 6.55
C LEU A 513 13.79 6.52 6.28
N GLU A 514 12.92 6.30 7.25
CA GLU A 514 11.76 5.41 7.07
C GLU A 514 10.81 5.92 5.99
N LYS A 515 10.50 7.21 6.01
CA LYS A 515 9.60 7.82 5.03
C LYS A 515 10.19 7.89 3.64
N VAL A 516 11.45 8.31 3.53
CA VAL A 516 12.14 8.35 2.23
C VAL A 516 12.25 6.95 1.63
N ALA A 517 12.40 5.91 2.47
CA ALA A 517 12.40 4.52 2.00
C ALA A 517 11.08 4.11 1.33
N HIS A 518 9.95 4.51 1.92
CA HIS A 518 8.61 4.19 1.41
C HIS A 518 8.24 5.04 0.18
N VAL A 519 8.67 6.30 0.13
CA VAL A 519 8.53 7.15 -1.07
C VAL A 519 9.25 6.55 -2.28
N PHE A 520 10.42 5.93 -2.06
CA PHE A 520 11.20 5.25 -3.10
C PHE A 520 11.26 3.75 -2.83
N PRO A 521 10.18 2.99 -3.04
CA PRO A 521 10.15 1.57 -2.73
C PRO A 521 11.04 0.76 -3.69
N PRO A 522 11.48 -0.46 -3.32
CA PRO A 522 12.20 -1.34 -4.23
C PRO A 522 11.40 -1.67 -5.50
N LYS A 523 12.03 -1.44 -6.66
CA LYS A 523 11.47 -1.81 -7.98
C LYS A 523 12.63 -2.23 -8.89
N ASP A 524 12.68 -3.49 -9.27
CA ASP A 524 13.79 -4.01 -10.09
C ASP A 524 13.80 -3.32 -11.46
N GLY A 525 14.99 -2.85 -11.88
CA GLY A 525 15.14 -2.02 -13.08
C GLY A 525 14.55 -0.60 -12.97
N GLY A 526 13.97 -0.25 -11.82
CA GLY A 526 13.48 1.10 -11.54
C GLY A 526 14.62 2.11 -11.44
N PHE A 527 14.45 3.25 -12.09
CA PHE A 527 15.44 4.32 -12.11
C PHE A 527 14.75 5.66 -11.92
N VAL A 528 15.17 6.41 -10.90
CA VAL A 528 14.60 7.72 -10.58
C VAL A 528 15.73 8.73 -10.48
N PHE A 529 15.64 9.85 -11.19
CA PHE A 529 16.65 10.90 -11.11
C PHE A 529 16.02 12.29 -11.26
N GLY A 530 16.57 13.29 -10.59
CA GLY A 530 16.04 14.64 -10.73
C GLY A 530 16.86 15.72 -10.03
N PRO A 531 17.07 16.89 -10.65
CA PRO A 531 17.64 18.03 -9.95
C PRO A 531 16.67 18.60 -8.90
N ILE A 532 17.24 19.20 -7.85
CA ILE A 532 16.48 19.96 -6.84
C ILE A 532 17.13 21.34 -6.63
N VAL A 533 16.30 22.34 -6.31
CA VAL A 533 16.74 23.72 -6.05
C VAL A 533 15.99 24.30 -4.86
N GLU A 534 16.68 25.16 -4.10
CA GLU A 534 16.09 25.95 -3.01
C GLU A 534 16.13 27.43 -3.42
N LEU A 535 14.95 28.04 -3.53
CA LEU A 535 14.73 29.41 -3.95
C LEU A 535 14.21 30.26 -2.79
N GLY A 536 14.54 31.55 -2.78
CA GLY A 536 14.01 32.55 -1.87
C GLY A 536 13.41 33.73 -2.61
N TRP A 537 12.49 34.47 -1.98
CA TRP A 537 11.99 35.74 -2.50
C TRP A 537 11.71 36.77 -1.39
N GLY A 538 11.88 38.06 -1.71
CA GLY A 538 11.65 39.21 -0.82
C GLY A 538 12.93 39.66 -0.11
N SER A 539 13.86 40.26 -0.87
CA SER A 539 15.24 40.62 -0.50
C SER A 539 15.49 40.98 0.98
N GLN A 540 16.66 40.57 1.49
CA GLN A 540 17.13 40.61 2.89
C GLN A 540 16.24 39.93 3.95
N ALA A 541 14.91 39.94 3.81
CA ALA A 541 13.98 39.47 4.81
C ALA A 541 13.42 38.04 4.55
N LYS A 542 13.63 37.49 3.34
CA LYS A 542 13.35 36.09 2.95
C LYS A 542 11.94 35.62 3.35
N PHE A 543 10.92 36.34 2.90
CA PHE A 543 9.53 36.04 3.23
C PHE A 543 9.02 34.75 2.62
N VAL A 544 9.55 34.37 1.45
CA VAL A 544 9.13 33.15 0.76
C VAL A 544 10.36 32.27 0.57
N GLU A 545 10.27 31.02 1.01
CA GLU A 545 11.23 29.95 0.76
C GLU A 545 10.50 28.86 -0.04
N MET A 546 11.09 28.43 -1.15
CA MET A 546 10.52 27.43 -2.03
C MET A 546 11.58 26.36 -2.35
N LYS A 547 11.27 25.10 -2.10
CA LYS A 547 12.11 23.95 -2.44
C LYS A 547 11.43 23.21 -3.59
N LEU A 548 12.12 23.04 -4.70
CA LEU A 548 11.58 22.40 -5.90
C LEU A 548 12.47 21.25 -6.33
N GLY A 549 11.86 20.15 -6.76
CA GLY A 549 12.52 19.04 -7.43
C GLY A 549 11.79 18.67 -8.71
N VAL A 550 12.51 18.31 -9.76
CA VAL A 550 11.90 17.76 -10.98
C VAL A 550 12.52 16.39 -11.20
N VAL A 551 11.71 15.36 -11.12
CA VAL A 551 12.16 13.96 -11.06
C VAL A 551 11.60 13.20 -12.24
N LEU A 552 12.42 12.41 -12.92
CA LEU A 552 12.00 11.44 -13.92
C LEU A 552 12.13 10.04 -13.32
N ALA A 553 11.05 9.27 -13.35
CA ALA A 553 11.00 7.86 -12.99
C ALA A 553 10.83 6.98 -14.25
N LEU A 554 11.57 5.88 -14.31
CA LEU A 554 11.58 4.84 -15.34
C LEU A 554 11.47 3.45 -14.66
N PRO A 555 11.05 2.37 -15.35
CA PRO A 555 10.85 2.21 -16.80
C PRO A 555 9.55 2.81 -17.34
N ASP A 556 8.52 2.95 -16.50
CA ASP A 556 7.26 3.60 -16.86
C ASP A 556 7.47 5.12 -16.78
N PRO A 557 7.61 5.83 -17.91
CA PRO A 557 8.09 7.21 -17.91
C PRO A 557 7.11 8.12 -17.17
N MET A 558 7.52 8.64 -16.03
CA MET A 558 6.74 9.54 -15.20
C MET A 558 7.60 10.72 -14.77
N ILE A 559 7.16 11.94 -15.09
CA ILE A 559 7.78 13.17 -14.63
C ILE A 559 7.03 13.64 -13.39
N VAL A 560 7.72 13.76 -12.26
CA VAL A 560 7.17 14.25 -11.00
C VAL A 560 7.86 15.53 -10.57
N ILE A 561 7.10 16.62 -10.52
CA ILE A 561 7.53 17.87 -9.89
C ILE A 561 7.19 17.78 -8.40
N LEU A 562 8.17 17.97 -7.53
CA LEU A 562 8.03 17.99 -6.08
C LEU A 562 8.26 19.42 -5.60
N GLY A 563 7.42 19.91 -4.70
CA GLY A 563 7.49 21.28 -4.23
C GLY A 563 7.15 21.38 -2.76
N SER A 564 7.89 22.22 -2.05
CA SER A 564 7.52 22.71 -0.72
C SER A 564 7.65 24.22 -0.67
N LEU A 565 6.61 24.87 -0.18
CA LEU A 565 6.47 26.32 -0.08
C LEU A 565 6.30 26.71 1.38
N ARG A 566 7.11 27.68 1.81
CA ARG A 566 6.96 28.33 3.10
C ARG A 566 6.93 29.84 2.97
N VAL A 567 5.87 30.47 3.46
CA VAL A 567 5.68 31.93 3.46
C VAL A 567 5.62 32.43 4.89
N ARG A 568 6.56 33.29 5.29
CA ARG A 568 6.65 33.92 6.62
C ARG A 568 6.70 35.44 6.51
N VAL A 569 5.65 36.11 6.97
CA VAL A 569 5.48 37.57 6.89
C VAL A 569 5.08 38.10 8.27
N PRO A 570 5.59 39.27 8.73
CA PRO A 570 6.48 40.21 8.05
C PRO A 570 7.97 39.95 8.29
N THR A 571 8.37 38.99 9.13
CA THR A 571 9.76 38.52 9.28
C THR A 571 9.78 37.03 9.59
N LYS A 572 10.94 36.38 9.40
CA LYS A 572 11.12 34.95 9.69
C LYS A 572 11.08 34.63 11.19
N GLU A 573 11.57 35.54 12.02
CA GLU A 573 11.71 35.37 13.48
C GLU A 573 10.41 35.67 14.23
N ALA A 574 9.53 36.51 13.67
CA ALA A 574 8.25 36.88 14.26
C ALA A 574 7.13 36.91 13.19
N PRO A 575 6.79 35.77 12.57
CA PRO A 575 5.77 35.73 11.55
C PRO A 575 4.37 35.92 12.15
N ILE A 576 3.59 36.84 11.58
CA ILE A 576 2.13 36.96 11.78
C ILE A 576 1.40 35.94 10.90
N THR A 577 1.98 35.66 9.73
CA THR A 577 1.53 34.64 8.78
C THR A 577 2.65 33.66 8.53
N ASP A 578 2.42 32.36 8.76
CA ASP A 578 3.30 31.23 8.43
C ASP A 578 2.44 30.25 7.60
N ILE A 579 2.61 30.24 6.28
CA ILE A 579 1.95 29.29 5.39
C ILE A 579 2.96 28.22 5.01
N ARG A 580 2.58 26.95 5.15
CA ARG A 580 3.37 25.78 4.78
C ARG A 580 2.53 24.86 3.91
N ALA A 581 3.00 24.64 2.70
CA ALA A 581 2.32 23.79 1.75
C ALA A 581 3.32 22.92 1.01
N ASP A 582 2.99 21.65 0.87
CA ASP A 582 3.68 20.71 -0.01
C ASP A 582 2.82 20.47 -1.25
N VAL A 583 3.46 20.28 -2.39
CA VAL A 583 2.82 20.02 -3.68
C VAL A 583 3.61 19.00 -4.48
N PHE A 584 2.93 18.10 -5.18
CA PHE A 584 3.53 17.39 -6.30
C PHE A 584 2.66 17.44 -7.55
N VAL A 585 3.30 17.30 -8.70
CA VAL A 585 2.66 17.15 -10.00
C VAL A 585 3.27 15.94 -10.69
N ALA A 586 2.51 14.86 -10.84
CA ALA A 586 2.89 13.68 -11.60
C ALA A 586 2.29 13.73 -13.00
N ILE A 587 3.13 13.58 -14.02
CA ILE A 587 2.76 13.51 -15.43
C ILE A 587 3.19 12.15 -15.95
N THR A 588 2.23 11.30 -16.28
CA THR A 588 2.41 9.95 -16.84
C THR A 588 1.98 9.93 -18.30
N PRO A 589 2.10 8.83 -19.06
CA PRO A 589 1.53 8.74 -20.41
C PRO A 589 0.00 8.76 -20.43
N ASP A 590 -0.66 8.52 -19.29
CA ASP A 590 -2.11 8.34 -19.18
C ASP A 590 -2.84 9.53 -18.55
N TYR A 591 -2.19 10.18 -17.58
CA TYR A 591 -2.81 11.24 -16.78
C TYR A 591 -1.79 12.22 -16.17
N LEU A 592 -2.30 13.39 -15.80
CA LEU A 592 -1.69 14.38 -14.92
C LEU A 592 -2.41 14.36 -13.58
N LEU A 593 -1.65 14.27 -12.49
CA LEU A 593 -2.12 14.40 -11.12
C LEU A 593 -1.32 15.51 -10.43
N LEU A 594 -1.97 16.60 -10.07
CA LEU A 594 -1.44 17.61 -9.16
C LEU A 594 -2.14 17.45 -7.82
N PHE A 595 -1.36 17.42 -6.76
CA PHE A 595 -1.87 17.38 -5.39
C PHE A 595 -1.06 18.33 -4.51
N ALA A 596 -1.75 19.16 -3.73
CA ALA A 596 -1.17 20.10 -2.79
C ALA A 596 -1.86 19.96 -1.43
N SER A 597 -1.09 20.01 -0.34
CA SER A 597 -1.59 19.94 1.03
C SER A 597 -1.00 21.09 1.83
N MET A 598 -1.86 21.82 2.52
CA MET A 598 -1.48 22.89 3.43
C MET A 598 -1.76 22.46 4.86
N ARG A 599 -0.71 22.42 5.70
CA ARG A 599 -0.76 21.99 7.10
C ARG A 599 0.04 22.93 7.98
N ASP A 600 -0.24 22.93 9.28
CA ASP A 600 0.43 23.78 10.28
C ASP A 600 0.54 25.25 9.89
N SER A 601 -0.44 25.75 9.13
CA SER A 601 -0.43 27.11 8.59
C SER A 601 -1.27 28.04 9.44
N THR A 602 -0.79 29.27 9.61
CA THR A 602 -1.47 30.32 10.38
C THR A 602 -1.45 31.63 9.64
N VAL A 603 -2.59 32.33 9.62
CA VAL A 603 -2.73 33.69 9.05
C VAL A 603 -3.31 34.58 10.12
N ALA A 604 -2.54 35.58 10.59
CA ALA A 604 -2.96 36.48 11.66
C ALA A 604 -3.48 35.76 12.93
N GLY A 605 -2.84 34.65 13.29
CA GLY A 605 -3.22 33.81 14.45
C GLY A 605 -4.33 32.79 14.19
N ILE A 606 -5.01 32.84 13.04
CA ILE A 606 -6.05 31.87 12.64
C ILE A 606 -5.37 30.68 11.96
N LYS A 607 -5.66 29.45 12.41
CA LYS A 607 -5.10 28.25 11.78
C LYS A 607 -5.90 27.90 10.52
N ILE A 608 -5.18 27.57 9.45
CA ILE A 608 -5.76 27.18 8.17
C ILE A 608 -5.08 25.90 7.69
N SER A 609 -5.85 24.96 7.15
CA SER A 609 -5.33 23.74 6.53
C SER A 609 -6.29 23.23 5.45
N GLY A 610 -5.82 22.33 4.59
CA GLY A 610 -6.67 21.64 3.62
C GLY A 610 -5.90 21.21 2.39
N ASP A 611 -6.56 20.43 1.54
CA ASP A 611 -5.96 19.86 0.34
C ASP A 611 -6.53 20.49 -0.93
N LEU A 612 -5.72 20.48 -2.00
CA LEU A 612 -6.09 20.85 -3.35
C LEU A 612 -5.61 19.77 -4.31
N GLY A 613 -6.45 19.38 -5.25
CA GLY A 613 -6.17 18.32 -6.21
C GLY A 613 -6.67 18.68 -7.60
N LEU A 614 -5.92 18.26 -8.61
CA LEU A 614 -6.30 18.31 -10.02
C LEU A 614 -5.89 17.01 -10.69
N TYR A 615 -6.84 16.33 -11.32
CA TYR A 615 -6.63 15.11 -12.07
C TYR A 615 -7.16 15.28 -13.49
N ILE A 616 -6.31 15.03 -14.48
CA ILE A 616 -6.65 15.07 -15.89
C ILE A 616 -6.16 13.77 -16.53
N GLN A 617 -7.08 12.93 -16.98
CA GLN A 617 -6.77 11.70 -17.72
C GLN A 617 -7.10 11.90 -19.19
N TRP A 618 -6.17 11.57 -20.08
CA TRP A 618 -6.35 11.66 -21.53
C TRP A 618 -6.31 10.31 -22.24
N SER A 619 -5.92 9.22 -21.56
CA SER A 619 -6.08 7.86 -22.09
C SER A 619 -7.45 7.26 -21.74
N GLY A 620 -7.98 6.40 -22.62
CA GLY A 620 -9.29 5.76 -22.43
C GLY A 620 -10.47 6.74 -22.49
N ASN A 621 -11.41 6.63 -21.54
CA ASN A 621 -12.64 7.43 -21.51
C ASN A 621 -12.46 8.90 -21.12
N GLY A 622 -11.23 9.33 -20.81
CA GLY A 622 -10.92 10.66 -20.31
C GLY A 622 -11.54 10.95 -18.94
N ALA A 623 -10.87 11.75 -18.11
CA ALA A 623 -11.43 12.20 -16.83
C ALA A 623 -10.89 13.58 -16.47
N PHE A 624 -11.73 14.39 -15.83
CA PHE A 624 -11.34 15.68 -15.28
C PHE A 624 -11.94 15.84 -13.89
N GLU A 625 -11.08 16.11 -12.92
CA GLU A 625 -11.45 16.42 -11.54
C GLU A 625 -10.57 17.54 -11.01
N PHE A 626 -11.18 18.59 -10.48
CA PHE A 626 -10.53 19.63 -9.71
C PHE A 626 -11.24 19.75 -8.37
N SER A 627 -10.49 19.73 -7.28
CA SER A 627 -11.08 19.82 -5.94
C SER A 627 -10.21 20.64 -5.01
N VAL A 628 -10.87 21.42 -4.16
CA VAL A 628 -10.30 22.13 -3.02
C VAL A 628 -11.09 21.67 -1.80
N GLY A 629 -10.46 20.93 -0.90
CA GLY A 629 -11.12 20.36 0.27
C GLY A 629 -11.94 19.09 0.01
N GLY A 630 -11.87 18.46 -1.17
CA GLY A 630 -12.56 17.19 -1.45
C GLY A 630 -13.94 17.33 -2.12
N PHE A 631 -14.68 16.23 -2.15
CA PHE A 631 -15.93 16.08 -2.92
C PHE A 631 -17.18 16.04 -2.04
N HIS A 632 -18.37 16.10 -2.63
CA HIS A 632 -19.63 15.93 -1.91
C HIS A 632 -19.70 14.55 -1.21
N PRO A 633 -20.19 14.44 0.04
CA PRO A 633 -20.20 13.17 0.79
C PRO A 633 -20.91 12.02 0.07
N GLU A 634 -21.98 12.31 -0.65
CA GLU A 634 -22.73 11.32 -1.44
C GLU A 634 -22.28 11.23 -2.91
N TYR A 635 -21.12 11.78 -3.30
CA TYR A 635 -20.69 11.80 -4.70
C TYR A 635 -20.66 10.40 -5.33
N GLU A 636 -20.07 9.42 -4.65
CA GLU A 636 -20.01 8.03 -5.14
C GLU A 636 -21.42 7.44 -5.30
N LYS A 637 -22.33 7.71 -4.36
CA LYS A 637 -23.73 7.26 -4.43
C LYS A 637 -24.50 7.90 -5.58
N LEU A 638 -24.24 9.17 -5.86
CA LEU A 638 -24.98 9.96 -6.86
C LEU A 638 -24.44 9.79 -8.29
N THR A 639 -23.16 9.43 -8.44
CA THR A 639 -22.50 9.30 -9.76
C THR A 639 -22.10 7.86 -10.11
N GLY A 640 -22.14 6.94 -9.13
CA GLY A 640 -21.73 5.54 -9.30
C GLY A 640 -20.21 5.33 -9.43
N GLY A 641 -19.40 6.38 -9.26
CA GLY A 641 -17.94 6.32 -9.40
C GLY A 641 -17.20 6.96 -8.23
N LYS A 642 -16.07 6.37 -7.84
CA LYS A 642 -15.15 6.98 -6.86
C LYS A 642 -14.32 8.09 -7.50
N PRO A 643 -14.05 9.20 -6.80
CA PRO A 643 -13.13 10.22 -7.27
C PRO A 643 -11.72 9.66 -7.49
N LYS A 644 -11.08 10.03 -8.60
CA LYS A 644 -9.69 9.68 -8.91
C LYS A 644 -8.69 10.39 -7.99
N LEU A 645 -9.02 11.58 -7.52
CA LEU A 645 -8.24 12.31 -6.51
C LEU A 645 -8.28 11.63 -5.11
N GLY A 646 -9.18 10.68 -4.88
CA GLY A 646 -9.36 9.98 -3.61
C GLY A 646 -9.83 10.89 -2.47
N ASP A 647 -9.52 10.48 -1.23
CA ASP A 647 -9.89 11.24 -0.05
C ASP A 647 -9.01 12.48 0.12
N MET A 648 -9.65 13.60 0.46
CA MET A 648 -9.01 14.90 0.62
C MET A 648 -9.50 15.57 1.90
N ASP A 649 -8.59 16.22 2.60
CA ASP A 649 -8.92 16.98 3.81
C ASP A 649 -9.58 18.32 3.47
N ARG A 650 -10.74 18.54 4.07
CA ARG A 650 -11.54 19.77 3.93
C ARG A 650 -10.71 21.01 4.26
N VAL A 651 -10.94 22.10 3.52
CA VAL A 651 -10.36 23.40 3.90
C VAL A 651 -10.93 23.79 5.25
N THR A 652 -10.08 23.82 6.26
CA THR A 652 -10.43 24.02 7.65
C THR A 652 -9.89 25.36 8.10
N ILE A 653 -10.76 26.20 8.64
CA ILE A 653 -10.45 27.48 9.27
C ILE A 653 -10.84 27.37 10.74
N ASP A 654 -9.85 27.47 11.64
CA ASP A 654 -10.05 27.39 13.08
C ASP A 654 -10.02 28.81 13.68
N LEU A 655 -11.19 29.31 14.05
CA LEU A 655 -11.45 30.64 14.61
C LEU A 655 -11.62 30.59 16.14
N SER A 656 -11.19 29.52 16.79
CA SER A 656 -11.39 29.30 18.23
C SER A 656 -10.63 30.35 19.07
N PRO A 657 -11.33 31.23 19.81
CA PRO A 657 -10.66 32.29 20.58
C PRO A 657 -9.99 31.77 21.87
N SER A 658 -10.42 30.62 22.41
CA SER A 658 -9.87 30.02 23.63
C SER A 658 -10.11 28.51 23.68
N LYS A 659 -9.53 27.81 24.66
CA LYS A 659 -9.81 26.38 24.86
C LYS A 659 -11.27 26.08 25.24
N ALA A 660 -11.98 27.04 25.83
CA ALA A 660 -13.37 26.90 26.26
C ALA A 660 -14.36 27.11 25.11
N ILE A 661 -13.96 27.82 24.04
CA ILE A 661 -14.82 28.15 22.91
C ILE A 661 -14.11 27.72 21.62
N SER A 662 -14.59 26.66 21.00
CA SER A 662 -14.11 26.21 19.69
C SER A 662 -15.07 26.64 18.57
N PHE A 663 -14.55 27.30 17.53
CA PHE A 663 -15.31 27.64 16.33
C PHE A 663 -14.53 27.23 15.09
N VAL A 664 -14.97 26.17 14.42
CA VAL A 664 -14.26 25.56 13.29
C VAL A 664 -15.18 25.52 12.08
N ILE A 665 -14.68 26.00 10.95
CA ILE A 665 -15.37 25.98 9.67
C ILE A 665 -14.59 25.05 8.73
N LYS A 666 -15.29 24.07 8.15
CA LYS A 666 -14.77 23.18 7.12
C LYS A 666 -15.51 23.46 5.83
N ALA A 667 -14.82 23.58 4.71
CA ALA A 667 -15.44 23.82 3.41
C ALA A 667 -14.78 22.97 2.32
N TYR A 668 -15.53 22.73 1.25
CA TYR A 668 -15.02 22.12 0.03
C TYR A 668 -15.68 22.69 -1.21
N PHE A 669 -14.96 22.59 -2.32
CA PHE A 669 -15.41 22.92 -3.66
C PHE A 669 -14.81 21.91 -4.63
N ALA A 670 -15.63 21.33 -5.50
CA ALA A 670 -15.14 20.41 -6.52
C ALA A 670 -15.86 20.60 -7.86
N ILE A 671 -15.12 20.38 -8.94
CA ILE A 671 -15.61 20.37 -10.31
C ILE A 671 -15.13 19.06 -10.94
N THR A 672 -16.04 18.35 -11.57
CA THR A 672 -15.72 17.22 -12.44
C THR A 672 -16.26 17.47 -13.84
N ALA A 673 -15.92 16.62 -14.81
CA ALA A 673 -16.49 16.69 -16.16
C ALA A 673 -18.04 16.69 -16.16
N GLY A 674 -18.67 16.09 -15.14
CA GLY A 674 -20.12 15.94 -15.06
C GLY A 674 -20.79 16.69 -13.91
N SER A 675 -20.05 17.38 -13.02
CA SER A 675 -20.67 17.97 -11.83
C SER A 675 -19.90 19.14 -11.20
N VAL A 676 -20.62 19.98 -10.46
CA VAL A 676 -20.07 21.03 -9.60
C VAL A 676 -20.61 20.83 -8.19
N MET A 677 -19.74 20.93 -7.20
CA MET A 677 -20.04 20.65 -5.80
C MET A 677 -19.49 21.77 -4.91
N LEU A 678 -20.23 22.08 -3.87
CA LEU A 678 -19.84 23.03 -2.83
C LEU A 678 -20.41 22.52 -1.50
N GLY A 679 -19.66 22.66 -0.41
CA GLY A 679 -20.24 22.48 0.90
C GLY A 679 -19.45 23.14 2.02
N VAL A 680 -20.13 23.35 3.14
CA VAL A 680 -19.60 23.96 4.35
C VAL A 680 -20.18 23.28 5.59
N ASP A 681 -19.34 23.02 6.59
CA ASP A 681 -19.67 22.52 7.93
C ASP A 681 -19.04 23.47 8.95
N GLY A 682 -19.88 24.30 9.58
CA GLY A 682 -19.48 25.20 10.66
C GLY A 682 -19.93 24.64 11.99
N ARG A 683 -19.00 24.48 12.94
CA ARG A 683 -19.29 24.00 14.30
C ARG A 683 -18.77 24.97 15.35
N LEU A 684 -19.66 25.40 16.23
CA LEU A 684 -19.38 26.18 17.43
C LEU A 684 -19.64 25.29 18.65
N ASN A 685 -18.69 25.22 19.57
CA ASN A 685 -18.84 24.55 20.86
C ASN A 685 -18.24 25.42 21.96
N ALA A 686 -19.01 25.70 22.99
CA ALA A 686 -18.62 26.51 24.14
C ALA A 686 -18.85 25.70 25.43
N ASP A 687 -17.77 25.30 26.09
CA ASP A 687 -17.77 24.47 27.30
C ASP A 687 -17.29 25.30 28.50
N PHE A 688 -18.22 25.56 29.43
CA PHE A 688 -17.98 26.29 30.68
C PHE A 688 -18.07 25.37 31.91
N SER A 689 -17.75 24.07 31.75
CA SER A 689 -17.79 22.99 32.76
C SER A 689 -19.19 22.61 33.27
N VAL A 690 -20.02 23.58 33.65
CA VAL A 690 -21.39 23.36 34.12
C VAL A 690 -22.39 23.43 32.95
N ILE A 691 -22.11 24.28 31.97
CA ILE A 691 -22.95 24.52 30.80
C ILE A 691 -22.11 24.28 29.55
N VAL A 692 -22.66 23.52 28.62
CA VAL A 692 -22.08 23.30 27.29
C VAL A 692 -23.09 23.77 26.24
N ALA A 693 -22.66 24.61 25.30
CA ALA A 693 -23.48 25.06 24.18
C ALA A 693 -22.82 24.65 22.85
N LYS A 694 -23.55 23.90 22.04
CA LYS A 694 -23.14 23.43 20.72
C LYS A 694 -24.06 24.06 19.68
N ALA A 695 -23.49 24.51 18.57
CA ALA A 695 -24.26 24.91 17.40
C ALA A 695 -23.53 24.43 16.14
N TRP A 696 -24.28 23.96 15.15
CA TRP A 696 -23.72 23.53 13.88
C TRP A 696 -24.60 23.95 12.71
N LEU A 697 -23.94 24.17 11.57
CA LEU A 697 -24.56 24.42 10.28
C LEU A 697 -23.80 23.60 9.25
N THR A 698 -24.48 22.67 8.58
CA THR A 698 -23.98 22.00 7.39
C THR A 698 -24.80 22.42 6.18
N LEU A 699 -24.13 22.63 5.06
CA LEU A 699 -24.73 22.88 3.76
C LEU A 699 -23.93 22.09 2.74
N ASP A 700 -24.54 21.13 2.08
CA ASP A 700 -23.94 20.32 1.02
C ASP A 700 -24.74 20.49 -0.27
N MET A 701 -24.05 20.85 -1.35
CA MET A 701 -24.64 21.13 -2.65
C MET A 701 -23.91 20.35 -3.74
N ILE A 702 -24.67 19.70 -4.61
CA ILE A 702 -24.16 19.04 -5.82
C ILE A 702 -25.09 19.32 -7.00
N PHE A 703 -24.48 19.70 -8.12
CA PHE A 703 -25.12 19.92 -9.41
C PHE A 703 -24.48 18.97 -10.42
N ILE A 704 -25.25 18.07 -11.00
CA ILE A 704 -24.83 17.07 -11.98
C ILE A 704 -25.39 17.47 -13.34
N TRP A 705 -24.57 17.50 -14.38
CA TRP A 705 -24.93 17.92 -15.74
C TRP A 705 -25.13 16.73 -16.68
N ALA A 706 -24.37 15.65 -16.48
CA ALA A 706 -24.38 14.46 -17.31
C ALA A 706 -24.62 13.20 -16.46
N PRO A 707 -25.47 12.24 -16.89
CA PRO A 707 -26.22 12.20 -18.16
C PRO A 707 -27.49 13.06 -18.19
N ARG A 708 -27.90 13.66 -17.07
CA ARG A 708 -29.04 14.60 -16.96
C ARG A 708 -28.73 15.67 -15.93
N PHE A 709 -29.33 16.85 -16.10
CA PHE A 709 -29.29 17.88 -15.07
C PHE A 709 -30.06 17.42 -13.83
N ALA A 710 -29.36 17.27 -12.72
CA ALA A 710 -29.90 16.98 -11.40
C ALA A 710 -29.16 17.81 -10.36
N PHE A 711 -29.83 18.23 -9.30
CA PHE A 711 -29.16 18.84 -8.17
C PHE A 711 -29.77 18.34 -6.87
N LYS A 712 -28.95 18.37 -5.82
CA LYS A 712 -29.34 18.08 -4.45
C LYS A 712 -28.66 19.10 -3.55
N ILE A 713 -29.46 19.77 -2.72
CA ILE A 713 -29.00 20.69 -1.69
C ILE A 713 -29.51 20.14 -0.36
N THR A 714 -28.59 19.87 0.57
CA THR A 714 -28.92 19.42 1.93
C THR A 714 -28.44 20.48 2.91
N ILE A 715 -29.28 20.82 3.88
CA ILE A 715 -28.95 21.74 4.96
C ILE A 715 -29.30 21.07 6.30
N GLU A 716 -28.37 21.13 7.24
CA GLU A 716 -28.64 20.82 8.64
C GLU A 716 -28.24 22.00 9.49
N VAL A 717 -29.13 22.47 10.35
CA VAL A 717 -28.80 23.48 11.35
C VAL A 717 -29.27 22.99 12.71
N GLY A 718 -28.41 23.12 13.72
CA GLY A 718 -28.72 22.67 15.05
C GLY A 718 -28.10 23.54 16.13
N VAL A 719 -28.79 23.63 17.27
CA VAL A 719 -28.31 24.24 18.50
C VAL A 719 -28.69 23.33 19.65
N GLU A 720 -27.74 23.02 20.52
CA GLU A 720 -27.92 22.21 21.71
C GLU A 720 -27.27 22.88 22.91
N VAL A 721 -27.97 22.91 24.04
CA VAL A 721 -27.49 23.43 25.32
C VAL A 721 -27.63 22.33 26.37
N GLU A 722 -26.53 21.97 27.01
CA GLU A 722 -26.45 21.00 28.10
C GLU A 722 -26.15 21.71 29.43
N LEU A 723 -26.74 21.21 30.51
CA LEU A 723 -26.52 21.65 31.89
C LEU A 723 -26.20 20.42 32.75
N LEU A 724 -25.05 20.40 33.42
CA LEU A 724 -24.60 19.29 34.28
C LEU A 724 -24.61 17.92 33.58
N GLY A 725 -24.33 17.90 32.26
CA GLY A 725 -24.34 16.69 31.44
C GLY A 725 -25.72 16.23 30.93
N PHE A 726 -26.78 16.98 31.19
CA PHE A 726 -28.13 16.72 30.66
C PHE A 726 -28.51 17.76 29.61
N THR A 727 -29.09 17.34 28.49
CA THR A 727 -29.61 18.24 27.45
C THR A 727 -30.79 19.07 27.99
N LEU A 728 -30.62 20.39 28.05
CA LEU A 728 -31.63 21.35 28.50
C LEU A 728 -32.55 21.76 27.34
N CYS A 729 -31.96 22.01 26.17
CA CYS A 729 -32.65 22.43 24.96
C CYS A 729 -31.86 21.97 23.73
N SER A 730 -32.52 21.37 22.76
CA SER A 730 -31.97 20.99 21.46
C SER A 730 -32.96 21.35 20.36
N ILE A 731 -32.51 22.11 19.37
CA ILE A 731 -33.28 22.46 18.17
C ILE A 731 -32.47 21.98 16.99
N VAL A 732 -33.03 21.06 16.20
CA VAL A 732 -32.39 20.51 15.00
C VAL A 732 -33.36 20.61 13.83
N PHE A 733 -32.89 21.17 12.73
CA PHE A 733 -33.58 21.19 11.45
C PHE A 733 -32.72 20.53 10.39
N ARG A 734 -33.30 19.58 9.67
CA ARG A 734 -32.71 18.94 8.49
C ARG A 734 -33.62 19.19 7.30
N GLY A 735 -33.07 19.67 6.19
CA GLY A 735 -33.81 19.92 4.96
C GLY A 735 -33.05 19.44 3.74
N SER A 736 -33.77 18.96 2.74
CA SER A 736 -33.24 18.59 1.44
C SER A 736 -34.12 19.18 0.34
N LEU A 737 -33.48 19.80 -0.65
CA LEU A 737 -34.09 20.29 -1.88
C LEU A 737 -33.46 19.56 -3.07
N GLU A 738 -34.27 18.85 -3.83
CA GLU A 738 -33.84 18.08 -5.01
C GLU A 738 -34.84 18.21 -6.17
N GLY A 739 -34.39 17.86 -7.38
CA GLY A 739 -35.25 17.78 -8.56
C GLY A 739 -35.34 19.08 -9.38
N THR A 740 -35.50 18.92 -10.69
CA THR A 740 -35.47 20.04 -11.66
C THR A 740 -36.84 20.32 -12.26
N LYS A 741 -37.68 19.28 -12.41
CA LYS A 741 -39.09 19.31 -12.83
C LYS A 741 -39.81 18.01 -12.38
N PRO A 742 -40.58 18.02 -11.27
CA PRO A 742 -40.77 19.08 -10.30
C PRO A 742 -39.59 19.22 -9.31
N PHE A 743 -39.53 20.35 -8.61
CA PHE A 743 -38.72 20.52 -7.40
C PHE A 743 -39.40 19.81 -6.24
N ARG A 744 -38.61 19.19 -5.35
CA ARG A 744 -39.05 18.46 -4.17
C ARG A 744 -38.31 18.98 -2.94
N LEU A 745 -39.06 19.53 -2.00
CA LEU A 745 -38.55 19.92 -0.68
C LEU A 745 -39.05 18.93 0.37
N ALA A 746 -38.13 18.35 1.12
CA ALA A 746 -38.42 17.54 2.30
C ALA A 746 -37.54 18.00 3.46
N GLY A 747 -38.00 17.81 4.69
CA GLY A 747 -37.25 18.16 5.87
C GLY A 747 -37.85 17.55 7.12
N HIS A 748 -37.15 17.73 8.23
CA HIS A 748 -37.49 17.20 9.53
C HIS A 748 -37.04 18.22 10.57
N ILE A 749 -37.93 18.54 11.51
CA ILE A 749 -37.64 19.47 12.60
C ILE A 749 -37.89 18.79 13.94
N LYS A 750 -36.89 18.89 14.82
CA LYS A 750 -36.96 18.40 16.19
C LYS A 750 -36.60 19.52 17.16
N VAL A 751 -37.51 19.82 18.07
CA VAL A 751 -37.32 20.78 19.17
C VAL A 751 -37.58 20.03 20.47
N ASP A 752 -36.53 19.82 21.24
CA ASP A 752 -36.57 19.15 22.54
C ASP A 752 -36.16 20.14 23.62
N VAL A 753 -37.02 20.37 24.60
CA VAL A 753 -36.78 21.31 25.69
C VAL A 753 -37.21 20.64 26.98
N TRP A 754 -36.32 20.55 27.98
CA TRP A 754 -36.51 19.70 29.17
C TRP A 754 -37.84 19.91 29.95
N PHE A 755 -38.47 21.09 29.83
CA PHE A 755 -39.74 21.43 30.49
C PHE A 755 -40.96 21.45 29.56
N LEU A 756 -40.81 21.20 28.26
CA LEU A 756 -41.89 21.16 27.28
C LEU A 756 -41.99 19.77 26.63
N PRO A 757 -43.16 19.38 26.11
CA PRO A 757 -43.25 18.22 25.22
C PRO A 757 -42.32 18.39 24.01
N THR A 758 -41.60 17.33 23.65
CA THR A 758 -40.76 17.29 22.45
C THR A 758 -41.64 17.48 21.21
N PHE A 759 -41.27 18.44 20.35
CA PHE A 759 -41.87 18.65 19.04
C PHE A 759 -40.98 17.98 18.00
N ASP A 760 -41.52 17.01 17.25
CA ASP A 760 -40.77 16.14 16.34
C ASP A 760 -41.68 15.88 15.13
N GLU A 761 -41.47 16.61 14.04
CA GLU A 761 -42.37 16.66 12.89
C GLU A 761 -41.62 16.63 11.56
N ASP A 762 -42.16 15.88 10.60
CA ASP A 762 -41.68 15.86 9.21
C ASP A 762 -42.32 16.99 8.38
N LEU A 763 -41.49 17.71 7.63
CA LEU A 763 -41.88 18.81 6.74
C LEU A 763 -41.75 18.37 5.28
N GLY A 764 -42.83 17.91 4.67
CA GLY A 764 -42.89 17.55 3.24
C GLY A 764 -43.16 16.05 2.99
N PRO A 765 -42.97 15.56 1.75
CA PRO A 765 -42.43 16.27 0.59
C PRO A 765 -43.44 17.26 -0.01
N VAL A 766 -42.99 18.50 -0.25
CA VAL A 766 -43.72 19.50 -1.04
C VAL A 766 -43.11 19.54 -2.44
N GLU A 767 -43.93 19.32 -3.47
CA GLU A 767 -43.51 19.39 -4.86
C GLU A 767 -44.08 20.62 -5.57
N TRP A 768 -43.25 21.34 -6.32
CA TRP A 768 -43.71 22.46 -7.18
C TRP A 768 -42.92 22.54 -8.48
N GLY A 769 -43.49 23.21 -9.48
CA GLY A 769 -42.93 23.31 -10.83
C GLY A 769 -43.69 22.49 -11.87
N GLU A 770 -43.32 22.66 -13.13
CA GLU A 770 -43.94 21.96 -14.24
C GLU A 770 -43.70 20.44 -14.13
N LYS A 771 -44.76 19.67 -14.00
CA LYS A 771 -44.70 18.23 -14.26
C LYS A 771 -44.34 18.04 -15.73
N PRO A 772 -43.46 17.08 -16.09
CA PRO A 772 -43.10 16.85 -17.48
C PRO A 772 -44.36 16.75 -18.34
N PRO A 773 -44.46 17.50 -19.46
CA PRO A 773 -45.59 17.34 -20.36
C PRO A 773 -45.67 15.87 -20.80
N PRO A 774 -46.88 15.31 -21.01
CA PRO A 774 -47.01 13.98 -21.57
C PRO A 774 -46.21 13.88 -22.87
N LEU A 775 -45.50 12.76 -23.02
CA LEU A 775 -44.51 12.44 -24.06
C LEU A 775 -44.71 13.20 -25.38
N ILE A 776 -43.66 13.91 -25.78
CA ILE A 776 -43.49 14.54 -27.11
C ILE A 776 -43.75 13.48 -28.19
N ALA A 777 -44.27 13.94 -29.34
CA ALA A 777 -44.55 13.15 -30.53
C ALA A 777 -43.46 12.10 -30.81
N THR A 778 -43.90 10.87 -31.09
CA THR A 778 -43.05 9.72 -31.35
C THR A 778 -41.99 10.03 -32.40
N VAL A 779 -40.72 9.84 -32.06
CA VAL A 779 -39.58 10.03 -32.96
C VAL A 779 -39.24 8.74 -33.71
N ASP A 780 -38.77 8.87 -34.94
CA ASP A 780 -38.35 7.73 -35.75
C ASP A 780 -36.84 7.48 -35.56
N ALA A 781 -36.51 6.49 -34.74
CA ALA A 781 -35.13 6.10 -34.45
C ALA A 781 -34.34 5.71 -35.72
N LEU A 782 -35.01 5.16 -36.73
CA LEU A 782 -34.38 4.78 -37.99
C LEU A 782 -33.93 6.02 -38.77
N GLN A 783 -34.76 7.07 -38.82
CA GLN A 783 -34.41 8.31 -39.51
C GLN A 783 -33.24 9.03 -38.83
N ILE A 784 -33.20 9.03 -37.50
CA ILE A 784 -32.10 9.64 -36.74
C ILE A 784 -30.79 8.88 -36.97
N ALA A 785 -30.82 7.54 -36.89
CA ALA A 785 -29.65 6.72 -37.17
C ALA A 785 -29.17 6.88 -38.63
N ALA A 786 -30.10 6.94 -39.59
CA ALA A 786 -29.78 7.14 -41.00
C ALA A 786 -29.18 8.52 -41.28
N ALA A 787 -29.72 9.58 -40.66
CA ALA A 787 -29.16 10.92 -40.78
C ALA A 787 -27.74 10.98 -40.21
N ALA A 788 -27.51 10.41 -39.03
CA ALA A 788 -26.21 10.38 -38.39
C ALA A 788 -25.17 9.58 -39.20
N MET A 789 -25.58 8.47 -39.83
CA MET A 789 -24.70 7.70 -40.72
C MET A 789 -24.40 8.40 -42.05
N ASN A 790 -25.21 9.37 -42.47
CA ASN A 790 -24.96 10.16 -43.69
C ASN A 790 -24.05 11.37 -43.46
N GLU A 791 -23.73 11.69 -42.21
CA GLU A 791 -22.78 12.77 -41.92
C GLU A 791 -21.38 12.38 -42.43
N PRO A 792 -20.65 13.29 -43.08
CA PRO A 792 -19.32 13.00 -43.58
C PRO A 792 -18.42 12.41 -42.49
N ASP A 793 -18.45 12.95 -41.27
CA ASP A 793 -17.59 12.57 -40.13
C ASP A 793 -17.92 11.21 -39.51
N ALA A 794 -19.08 10.63 -39.82
CA ALA A 794 -19.46 9.29 -39.39
C ALA A 794 -18.60 8.20 -40.04
N TRP A 795 -17.99 8.51 -41.19
CA TRP A 795 -17.15 7.59 -41.96
C TRP A 795 -15.68 7.88 -41.72
N LYS A 796 -14.88 6.86 -41.43
CA LYS A 796 -13.43 6.97 -41.28
C LYS A 796 -12.74 5.89 -42.09
N VAL A 797 -11.56 6.22 -42.59
CA VAL A 797 -10.71 5.26 -43.30
C VAL A 797 -9.46 5.05 -42.46
N GLN A 798 -9.31 3.85 -41.89
CA GLN A 798 -8.22 3.51 -40.97
C GLN A 798 -7.28 2.48 -41.60
N LEU A 799 -5.98 2.77 -41.55
CA LEU A 799 -4.96 1.78 -41.86
C LEU A 799 -4.89 0.71 -40.74
N PRO A 800 -4.72 -0.57 -41.07
CA PRO A 800 -4.47 -1.61 -40.06
C PRO A 800 -3.20 -1.32 -39.26
N ASP A 801 -3.19 -1.67 -37.96
CA ASP A 801 -2.05 -1.41 -37.05
C ASP A 801 -0.70 -1.98 -37.52
N HIS A 802 -0.74 -2.99 -38.41
CA HIS A 802 0.44 -3.64 -38.99
C HIS A 802 0.84 -3.08 -40.37
N ALA A 803 0.06 -2.15 -40.93
CA ALA A 803 0.36 -1.54 -42.23
C ALA A 803 1.30 -0.33 -42.04
N ALA A 804 2.60 -0.54 -42.27
CA ALA A 804 3.56 0.56 -42.32
C ALA A 804 3.29 1.43 -43.56
N GLN A 805 2.89 2.68 -43.33
CA GLN A 805 2.75 3.67 -44.41
C GLN A 805 4.15 4.12 -44.83
N LEU A 806 4.72 3.49 -45.85
CA LEU A 806 6.10 3.76 -46.31
C LEU A 806 6.23 5.09 -47.06
N VAL A 807 5.11 5.72 -47.42
CA VAL A 807 5.06 7.00 -48.14
C VAL A 807 3.98 7.90 -47.55
N THR A 808 4.28 9.19 -47.38
CA THR A 808 3.27 10.21 -47.13
C THR A 808 2.65 10.61 -48.46
N LEU A 809 1.34 10.51 -48.59
CA LEU A 809 0.61 10.91 -49.80
C LEU A 809 0.28 12.40 -49.71
N ALA A 810 0.39 13.12 -50.83
CA ALA A 810 -0.06 14.51 -50.89
C ALA A 810 -1.59 14.57 -50.72
N GLU A 811 -2.08 15.61 -50.03
CA GLU A 811 -3.51 15.91 -49.99
C GLU A 811 -4.00 16.22 -51.41
N VAL A 812 -5.11 15.58 -51.79
CA VAL A 812 -5.77 15.82 -53.08
C VAL A 812 -7.10 16.47 -52.76
N ASP A 813 -7.20 17.75 -53.09
CA ASP A 813 -8.47 18.48 -53.06
C ASP A 813 -9.34 18.10 -54.28
N ASP A 814 -10.66 18.28 -54.16
CA ASP A 814 -11.66 18.02 -55.23
C ASP A 814 -11.86 16.55 -55.68
N VAL A 815 -11.91 15.60 -54.73
CA VAL A 815 -12.39 14.23 -55.01
C VAL A 815 -13.79 14.01 -54.43
N GLU A 816 -14.72 13.53 -55.25
CA GLU A 816 -16.06 13.15 -54.81
C GLU A 816 -15.98 11.89 -53.92
N GLY A 817 -16.09 12.07 -52.60
CA GLY A 817 -16.04 10.99 -51.61
C GLY A 817 -14.78 11.02 -50.72
N ARG A 818 -14.54 9.93 -49.97
CA ARG A 818 -13.35 9.79 -49.12
C ARG A 818 -12.31 8.91 -49.81
N ILE A 819 -11.08 9.42 -49.92
CA ILE A 819 -9.95 8.64 -50.46
C ILE A 819 -9.42 7.75 -49.34
N GLY A 820 -9.34 6.45 -49.63
CA GLY A 820 -8.82 5.45 -48.73
C GLY A 820 -7.57 4.78 -49.26
N HIS A 821 -6.64 4.49 -48.37
CA HIS A 821 -5.49 3.68 -48.71
C HIS A 821 -5.93 2.23 -49.08
N PRO A 822 -5.31 1.52 -50.04
CA PRO A 822 -5.80 0.21 -50.52
C PRO A 822 -5.90 -0.92 -49.47
N LEU A 823 -5.11 -0.83 -48.39
CA LEU A 823 -5.20 -1.74 -47.23
C LEU A 823 -6.08 -1.20 -46.09
N ALA A 824 -6.60 0.02 -46.20
CA ALA A 824 -7.38 0.62 -45.14
C ALA A 824 -8.76 -0.03 -45.01
N GLY A 825 -9.18 -0.27 -43.77
CA GLY A 825 -10.56 -0.58 -43.47
C GLY A 825 -11.41 0.68 -43.48
N VAL A 826 -12.69 0.51 -43.81
CA VAL A 826 -13.68 1.59 -43.71
C VAL A 826 -14.48 1.36 -42.45
N GLU A 827 -14.56 2.38 -41.61
CA GLU A 827 -15.38 2.39 -40.40
C GLU A 827 -16.54 3.35 -40.59
N VAL A 828 -17.72 2.92 -40.18
CA VAL A 828 -18.88 3.80 -40.02
C VAL A 828 -19.32 3.74 -38.56
N SER A 829 -19.46 4.89 -37.91
CA SER A 829 -19.84 4.99 -36.51
C SER A 829 -20.80 6.16 -36.29
N GLN A 830 -21.82 5.97 -35.47
CA GLN A 830 -22.66 7.05 -34.97
C GLN A 830 -22.96 6.89 -33.47
N THR A 831 -23.28 8.00 -32.82
CA THR A 831 -23.49 8.10 -31.37
C THR A 831 -24.93 8.45 -30.98
N GLN A 832 -25.85 8.50 -31.96
CA GLN A 832 -27.23 8.98 -31.76
C GLN A 832 -28.20 7.88 -31.33
N VAL A 833 -28.05 6.66 -31.86
CA VAL A 833 -28.96 5.53 -31.58
C VAL A 833 -28.18 4.21 -31.45
N PRO A 834 -28.30 3.45 -30.34
CA PRO A 834 -27.64 2.16 -30.24
C PRO A 834 -28.30 1.14 -31.18
N LEU A 835 -27.48 0.38 -31.90
CA LEU A 835 -27.89 -0.60 -32.90
C LEU A 835 -27.99 -2.01 -32.30
N GLY A 836 -28.93 -2.82 -32.79
CA GLY A 836 -29.09 -4.22 -32.41
C GLY A 836 -29.67 -4.44 -31.01
N VAL A 837 -30.13 -3.39 -30.32
CA VAL A 837 -30.73 -3.45 -28.99
C VAL A 837 -32.13 -2.84 -28.99
N LYS A 838 -33.01 -3.33 -28.11
CA LYS A 838 -34.34 -2.77 -27.94
C LYS A 838 -34.31 -1.47 -27.14
N ILE A 839 -34.81 -0.39 -27.72
CA ILE A 839 -34.90 0.94 -27.13
C ILE A 839 -36.38 1.32 -26.92
N ALA A 840 -36.67 1.99 -25.80
CA ALA A 840 -38.02 2.42 -25.45
C ALA A 840 -38.26 3.91 -25.76
N ARG A 841 -37.19 4.71 -25.74
CA ARG A 841 -37.23 6.18 -25.96
C ARG A 841 -35.92 6.66 -26.57
N ILE A 842 -35.90 7.88 -27.10
CA ILE A 842 -34.67 8.64 -27.37
C ILE A 842 -34.84 9.98 -26.65
N GLY A 843 -34.00 10.20 -25.63
CA GLY A 843 -34.13 11.36 -24.76
C GLY A 843 -35.45 11.32 -23.98
N SER A 844 -36.36 12.24 -24.28
CA SER A 844 -37.70 12.35 -23.67
C SER A 844 -38.84 11.91 -24.58
N ALA A 845 -38.57 11.50 -25.83
CA ALA A 845 -39.60 11.08 -26.78
C ALA A 845 -39.66 9.56 -26.94
N SER A 846 -40.86 8.98 -27.06
CA SER A 846 -41.03 7.56 -27.38
C SER A 846 -40.60 7.28 -28.81
N VAL A 847 -40.07 6.09 -29.07
CA VAL A 847 -39.64 5.70 -30.43
C VAL A 847 -40.75 4.97 -31.18
N LYS A 848 -40.79 5.14 -32.51
CA LYS A 848 -41.70 4.40 -33.39
C LYS A 848 -41.21 2.98 -33.68
N ALA A 849 -39.90 2.86 -33.91
CA ALA A 849 -39.19 1.60 -34.06
C ALA A 849 -38.38 1.35 -32.79
N ASP A 850 -38.65 0.23 -32.11
CA ASP A 850 -38.01 -0.13 -30.84
C ASP A 850 -36.66 -0.81 -31.05
N MET A 851 -36.20 -1.05 -32.28
CA MET A 851 -34.89 -1.61 -32.57
C MET A 851 -34.43 -1.19 -33.97
N VAL A 852 -33.19 -0.71 -34.07
CA VAL A 852 -32.55 -0.39 -35.36
C VAL A 852 -31.38 -1.34 -35.57
N THR A 853 -31.31 -2.00 -36.73
CA THR A 853 -30.24 -2.93 -37.09
C THR A 853 -29.55 -2.47 -38.36
N ILE A 854 -28.23 -2.66 -38.44
CA ILE A 854 -27.47 -2.40 -39.67
C ILE A 854 -27.50 -3.64 -40.56
N GLY A 855 -27.79 -3.44 -41.86
CA GLY A 855 -27.71 -4.51 -42.86
C GLY A 855 -26.27 -4.82 -43.25
N THR A 856 -26.07 -5.93 -43.98
CA THR A 856 -24.76 -6.26 -44.56
C THR A 856 -24.37 -5.18 -45.58
N PRO A 857 -23.18 -4.56 -45.47
CA PRO A 857 -22.69 -3.60 -46.44
C PRO A 857 -22.61 -4.21 -47.83
N THR A 858 -23.06 -3.47 -48.85
CA THR A 858 -22.95 -3.87 -50.25
C THR A 858 -21.94 -2.98 -50.96
N ALA A 859 -21.05 -3.56 -51.76
CA ALA A 859 -20.16 -2.83 -52.65
C ALA A 859 -20.60 -3.01 -54.12
N THR A 860 -20.13 -2.15 -55.03
CA THR A 860 -20.49 -2.21 -56.46
C THR A 860 -20.07 -3.54 -57.09
N PRO A 861 -20.78 -4.05 -58.12
CA PRO A 861 -20.59 -5.41 -58.66
C PRO A 861 -19.15 -5.78 -59.05
N ASP A 862 -18.34 -4.80 -59.45
CA ASP A 862 -16.95 -5.00 -59.89
C ASP A 862 -15.92 -5.05 -58.75
N SER A 863 -16.32 -4.75 -57.49
CA SER A 863 -15.41 -4.61 -56.34
C SER A 863 -15.16 -5.93 -55.56
N GLY A 864 -15.94 -6.98 -55.83
CA GLY A 864 -15.88 -8.25 -55.10
C GLY A 864 -16.50 -8.18 -53.70
N LEU A 865 -16.64 -9.35 -53.06
CA LEU A 865 -17.18 -9.47 -51.69
C LEU A 865 -16.46 -8.52 -50.73
N VAL A 866 -17.26 -7.71 -50.03
CA VAL A 866 -16.86 -6.97 -48.83
C VAL A 866 -16.18 -7.96 -47.87
N GLY A 867 -15.05 -7.58 -47.27
CA GLY A 867 -14.31 -8.43 -46.34
C GLY A 867 -15.08 -8.73 -45.04
N ALA A 868 -14.38 -9.17 -44.00
CA ALA A 868 -15.00 -9.40 -42.70
C ALA A 868 -15.60 -8.09 -42.16
N VAL A 869 -16.88 -8.16 -41.77
CA VAL A 869 -17.59 -7.06 -41.11
C VAL A 869 -17.61 -7.35 -39.61
N SER A 870 -17.10 -6.43 -38.81
CA SER A 870 -17.15 -6.53 -37.35
C SER A 870 -17.98 -5.39 -36.76
N GLU A 871 -18.62 -5.64 -35.62
CA GLU A 871 -19.33 -4.61 -34.87
C GLU A 871 -18.35 -3.55 -34.36
N LEU A 872 -18.76 -2.29 -34.42
CA LEU A 872 -18.04 -1.19 -33.79
C LEU A 872 -18.85 -0.72 -32.57
N ARG A 873 -18.22 -0.81 -31.40
CA ARG A 873 -18.82 -0.40 -30.12
C ARG A 873 -18.55 1.07 -29.87
N THR A 874 -19.54 1.75 -29.29
CA THR A 874 -19.51 3.18 -29.00
C THR A 874 -20.25 3.43 -27.69
N ALA A 875 -19.84 4.46 -26.95
CA ALA A 875 -20.42 4.78 -25.66
C ALA A 875 -21.82 5.40 -25.82
N PHE A 876 -22.85 4.77 -25.24
CA PHE A 876 -24.22 5.29 -25.18
C PHE A 876 -24.67 5.46 -23.73
N ALA A 877 -25.45 6.49 -23.43
CA ALA A 877 -26.03 6.69 -22.10
C ALA A 877 -27.32 5.87 -21.95
N PRO A 878 -27.35 4.77 -21.16
CA PRO A 878 -28.50 3.86 -21.10
C PRO A 878 -29.79 4.56 -20.67
N GLY A 879 -29.68 5.57 -19.80
CA GLY A 879 -30.82 6.37 -19.34
C GLY A 879 -31.60 7.05 -20.47
N GLN A 880 -30.95 7.39 -21.59
CA GLN A 880 -31.59 8.03 -22.74
C GLN A 880 -32.40 7.06 -23.61
N PHE A 881 -32.14 5.75 -23.54
CA PHE A 881 -32.70 4.76 -24.44
C PHE A 881 -33.65 3.76 -23.76
N PHE A 882 -33.37 3.37 -22.52
CA PHE A 882 -34.19 2.42 -21.77
C PHE A 882 -35.19 3.11 -20.84
N ALA A 883 -36.35 2.47 -20.65
CA ALA A 883 -37.37 2.86 -19.67
C ALA A 883 -36.91 2.46 -18.26
N LEU A 884 -35.99 3.25 -17.71
CA LEU A 884 -35.48 3.11 -16.35
C LEU A 884 -36.13 4.20 -15.47
N GLU A 885 -36.44 3.88 -14.22
CA GLU A 885 -37.05 4.76 -13.22
C GLU A 885 -36.24 4.74 -11.90
N GLY A 886 -36.37 5.80 -11.09
CA GLY A 886 -35.90 5.86 -9.70
C GLY A 886 -34.40 5.60 -9.48
N GLU A 887 -34.09 4.90 -8.38
CA GLU A 887 -32.73 4.56 -7.95
C GLU A 887 -31.97 3.68 -8.97
N SER A 888 -32.68 2.90 -9.78
CA SER A 888 -32.11 2.04 -10.84
C SER A 888 -31.48 2.85 -11.98
N LEU A 889 -31.88 4.13 -12.12
CA LEU A 889 -31.33 5.08 -13.09
C LEU A 889 -30.05 5.75 -12.59
N LEU A 890 -29.92 5.91 -11.28
CA LEU A 890 -28.77 6.51 -10.60
C LEU A 890 -27.65 5.49 -10.34
N ALA A 891 -28.00 4.21 -10.20
CA ALA A 891 -27.07 3.12 -9.93
C ALA A 891 -26.35 2.57 -11.17
N ARG A 892 -26.65 3.05 -12.38
CA ARG A 892 -26.09 2.53 -13.64
C ARG A 892 -25.00 3.46 -14.17
N SER A 893 -23.94 2.88 -14.75
CA SER A 893 -22.84 3.63 -15.39
C SER A 893 -23.39 4.71 -16.34
N GLY A 894 -22.82 5.92 -16.29
CA GLY A 894 -23.25 7.05 -17.11
C GLY A 894 -23.18 6.76 -18.62
N PHE A 895 -22.29 5.84 -19.02
CA PHE A 895 -22.15 5.34 -20.38
C PHE A 895 -21.88 3.82 -20.39
N GLU A 896 -22.42 3.14 -21.41
CA GLU A 896 -22.24 1.71 -21.67
C GLU A 896 -21.86 1.51 -23.15
N ASP A 897 -20.90 0.63 -23.43
CA ASP A 897 -20.43 0.36 -24.79
C ASP A 897 -21.43 -0.53 -25.55
N MET A 898 -22.18 0.08 -26.47
CA MET A 898 -23.16 -0.60 -27.33
C MET A 898 -22.77 -0.47 -28.80
N THR A 899 -23.37 -1.27 -29.67
CA THR A 899 -23.05 -1.25 -31.11
C THR A 899 -23.51 0.08 -31.71
N GLY A 900 -22.59 0.92 -32.14
CA GLY A 900 -22.86 2.23 -32.77
C GLY A 900 -22.63 2.25 -34.28
N GLY A 901 -22.01 1.20 -34.82
CA GLY A 901 -21.74 1.06 -36.25
C GLY A 901 -21.01 -0.23 -36.60
N CYS A 902 -20.26 -0.24 -37.70
CA CYS A 902 -19.49 -1.40 -38.13
C CYS A 902 -18.14 -1.01 -38.75
N ARG A 903 -17.21 -1.95 -38.70
CA ARG A 903 -15.93 -1.89 -39.41
C ARG A 903 -15.97 -2.87 -40.56
N ILE A 904 -15.59 -2.39 -41.74
CA ILE A 904 -15.48 -3.14 -42.98
C ILE A 904 -13.99 -3.33 -43.26
N ALA A 905 -13.50 -4.55 -43.08
CA ALA A 905 -12.11 -4.86 -43.39
C ALA A 905 -11.89 -4.92 -44.91
N ALA A 906 -10.78 -4.35 -45.38
CA ALA A 906 -10.27 -4.61 -46.72
C ALA A 906 -9.72 -6.05 -46.80
N ALA A 907 -9.73 -6.63 -48.01
CA ALA A 907 -9.05 -7.90 -48.24
C ALA A 907 -7.56 -7.77 -47.87
N THR A 908 -7.01 -8.77 -47.18
CA THR A 908 -5.57 -8.81 -46.81
C THR A 908 -4.64 -8.84 -48.03
N THR A 909 -5.19 -9.07 -49.22
CA THR A 909 -4.48 -9.01 -50.49
C THR A 909 -5.07 -7.88 -51.33
N PRO A 910 -4.28 -6.83 -51.64
CA PRO A 910 -4.76 -5.71 -52.44
C PRO A 910 -5.05 -6.18 -53.86
N LYS A 911 -6.25 -5.88 -54.38
CA LYS A 911 -6.56 -5.99 -55.80
C LYS A 911 -6.08 -4.73 -56.50
N VAL A 912 -5.04 -4.87 -57.31
CA VAL A 912 -4.52 -3.77 -58.14
C VAL A 912 -5.19 -3.80 -59.51
N GLY A 913 -5.55 -2.61 -60.02
CA GLY A 913 -6.05 -2.44 -61.38
C GLY A 913 -4.96 -2.60 -62.44
N THR A 914 -5.32 -2.36 -63.71
CA THR A 914 -4.36 -2.40 -64.82
C THR A 914 -3.20 -1.43 -64.58
N PRO A 915 -1.93 -1.86 -64.69
CA PRO A 915 -0.78 -0.98 -64.53
C PRO A 915 -0.88 0.22 -65.48
N THR A 916 -0.72 1.42 -64.93
CA THR A 916 -0.63 2.66 -65.70
C THR A 916 0.79 3.21 -65.58
N SER A 917 1.42 3.53 -66.72
CA SER A 917 2.73 4.19 -66.71
C SER A 917 2.59 5.63 -66.23
N ALA A 918 3.34 5.98 -65.18
CA ALA A 918 3.44 7.35 -64.67
C ALA A 918 4.92 7.74 -64.54
N THR A 919 5.24 8.98 -64.88
CA THR A 919 6.58 9.54 -64.64
C THR A 919 6.69 9.93 -63.18
N VAL A 920 7.51 9.22 -62.40
CA VAL A 920 7.78 9.55 -61.01
C VAL A 920 9.08 10.37 -60.94
N ALA A 921 8.97 11.62 -60.53
CA ALA A 921 10.12 12.45 -60.16
C ALA A 921 10.22 12.49 -58.63
N TYR A 922 11.42 12.28 -58.08
CA TYR A 922 11.67 12.35 -56.64
C TYR A 922 12.85 13.27 -56.35
N GLN A 923 12.78 14.00 -55.25
CA GLN A 923 13.87 14.78 -54.69
C GLN A 923 14.32 14.12 -53.39
N THR A 924 15.63 14.07 -53.14
CA THR A 924 16.16 13.47 -51.91
C THR A 924 16.82 14.54 -51.06
N TYR A 925 16.46 14.60 -49.78
CA TYR A 925 17.07 15.50 -48.81
C TYR A 925 17.81 14.70 -47.74
N VAL A 926 19.02 15.13 -47.36
CA VAL A 926 19.77 14.56 -46.23
C VAL A 926 19.67 15.52 -45.06
N ARG A 927 19.24 15.00 -43.91
CA ARG A 927 19.12 15.78 -42.67
C ARG A 927 20.46 15.78 -41.93
N ASN A 928 20.99 16.97 -41.66
CA ASN A 928 22.16 17.12 -40.80
C ASN A 928 21.71 17.02 -39.33
N PRO A 929 22.21 16.05 -38.53
CA PRO A 929 21.83 15.92 -37.12
C PRO A 929 22.20 17.14 -36.27
N ASP A 930 23.22 17.91 -36.65
CA ASP A 930 23.67 19.09 -35.90
C ASP A 930 22.88 20.36 -36.25
N GLU A 931 22.14 20.36 -37.38
CA GLU A 931 21.29 21.47 -37.82
C GLU A 931 19.92 20.94 -38.30
N PRO A 932 19.02 20.57 -37.36
CA PRO A 932 17.80 19.82 -37.67
C PRO A 932 16.77 20.57 -38.53
N SER A 933 16.97 21.88 -38.75
CA SER A 933 16.13 22.75 -39.58
C SER A 933 16.66 22.95 -41.01
N ALA A 934 17.86 22.48 -41.34
CA ALA A 934 18.44 22.58 -42.69
C ALA A 934 18.30 21.25 -43.44
N MET A 935 17.53 21.25 -44.54
CA MET A 935 17.41 20.13 -45.46
C MET A 935 18.31 20.39 -46.67
N ILE A 936 19.37 19.59 -46.84
CA ILE A 936 20.27 19.72 -48.00
C ILE A 936 19.81 18.74 -49.07
N GLU A 937 19.48 19.24 -50.27
CA GLU A 937 19.13 18.38 -51.41
C GLU A 937 20.37 17.56 -51.83
N PHE A 938 20.25 16.24 -51.76
CA PHE A 938 21.33 15.32 -52.06
C PHE A 938 21.29 14.91 -53.53
N THR A 939 22.31 15.35 -54.27
CA THR A 939 22.47 15.10 -55.71
C THR A 939 23.25 13.82 -56.04
N GLY A 940 23.64 13.02 -55.03
CA GLY A 940 24.36 11.76 -55.22
C GLY A 940 23.46 10.57 -55.58
N THR A 941 24.02 9.55 -56.25
CA THR A 941 23.30 8.32 -56.60
C THR A 941 23.12 7.39 -55.39
N PHE A 942 21.96 7.47 -54.74
CA PHE A 942 21.55 6.58 -53.62
C PHE A 942 21.62 5.08 -53.95
N ALA A 943 21.58 4.72 -55.23
CA ALA A 943 21.59 3.34 -55.70
C ALA A 943 22.80 2.54 -55.18
N THR A 944 23.99 3.14 -55.14
CA THR A 944 25.22 2.44 -54.74
C THR A 944 25.25 2.16 -53.23
N ILE A 945 24.75 3.11 -52.43
CA ILE A 945 24.68 3.01 -50.97
C ILE A 945 23.57 2.05 -50.55
N ALA A 946 22.37 2.18 -51.14
CA ALA A 946 21.22 1.31 -50.89
C ALA A 946 21.54 -0.16 -51.23
N ASN A 947 22.22 -0.41 -52.35
CA ASN A 947 22.61 -1.77 -52.74
C ASN A 947 23.65 -2.36 -51.78
N SER A 948 24.60 -1.54 -51.30
CA SER A 948 25.59 -1.97 -50.29
C SER A 948 24.96 -2.27 -48.93
N TYR A 949 23.97 -1.46 -48.51
CA TYR A 949 23.29 -1.59 -47.23
C TYR A 949 22.36 -2.81 -47.21
N ALA A 950 21.60 -3.01 -48.29
CA ALA A 950 20.70 -4.16 -48.46
C ALA A 950 21.43 -5.51 -48.57
N THR A 951 22.66 -5.53 -49.11
CA THR A 951 23.43 -6.77 -49.29
C THR A 951 24.36 -7.10 -48.12
N LYS A 952 24.93 -6.10 -47.43
CA LYS A 952 25.99 -6.31 -46.43
C LYS A 952 25.54 -6.26 -44.97
N THR A 953 24.33 -5.77 -44.68
CA THR A 953 23.86 -5.63 -43.29
C THR A 953 22.77 -6.65 -42.97
N ASN A 954 22.78 -7.19 -41.74
CA ASN A 954 21.71 -8.10 -41.29
C ASN A 954 20.34 -7.39 -41.27
N VAL A 955 20.31 -6.09 -40.96
CA VAL A 955 19.11 -5.25 -41.00
C VAL A 955 18.60 -5.08 -42.44
N GLY A 956 19.48 -4.79 -43.40
CA GLY A 956 19.11 -4.67 -44.82
C GLY A 956 18.62 -5.98 -45.44
N ARG A 957 19.17 -7.13 -45.00
CA ARG A 957 18.64 -8.44 -45.39
C ARG A 957 17.29 -8.75 -44.73
N ALA A 958 17.10 -8.41 -43.46
CA ALA A 958 15.82 -8.59 -42.75
C ALA A 958 14.71 -7.69 -43.32
N VAL A 959 15.02 -6.45 -43.72
CA VAL A 959 14.07 -5.55 -44.41
C VAL A 959 13.63 -6.13 -45.76
N ARG A 960 14.47 -6.95 -46.42
CA ARG A 960 14.10 -7.67 -47.64
C ARG A 960 13.14 -8.84 -47.39
N GLU A 961 13.14 -9.40 -46.18
CA GLU A 961 12.21 -10.45 -45.74
C GLU A 961 10.84 -9.87 -45.30
N VAL A 962 10.77 -8.59 -44.94
CA VAL A 962 9.50 -7.84 -44.81
C VAL A 962 8.97 -7.57 -46.22
N GLY A 963 8.32 -8.58 -46.81
CA GLY A 963 7.74 -8.48 -48.13
C GLY A 963 6.80 -7.29 -48.24
N ASN A 964 6.93 -6.52 -49.32
CA ASN A 964 5.97 -5.48 -49.66
C ASN A 964 4.57 -6.12 -49.78
N PRO A 965 3.59 -5.71 -48.95
CA PRO A 965 2.26 -6.32 -48.93
C PRO A 965 1.46 -6.12 -50.24
N TYR A 966 1.92 -5.23 -51.14
CA TYR A 966 1.33 -5.03 -52.47
C TYR A 966 1.89 -5.92 -53.57
N THR A 967 2.92 -6.72 -53.29
CA THR A 967 3.56 -7.59 -54.29
C THR A 967 3.37 -9.05 -53.93
N GLN A 968 2.73 -9.82 -54.81
CA GLN A 968 2.85 -11.29 -54.80
C GLN A 968 4.34 -11.64 -54.91
N PRO A 969 4.91 -12.50 -54.04
CA PRO A 969 6.29 -12.93 -54.16
C PRO A 969 6.46 -13.76 -55.43
N ALA A 970 6.79 -13.09 -56.53
CA ALA A 970 7.29 -13.76 -57.72
C ALA A 970 8.72 -14.24 -57.42
N PRO A 971 9.10 -15.47 -57.83
CA PRO A 971 10.49 -15.92 -57.74
C PRO A 971 11.39 -14.88 -58.43
N PRO A 972 12.61 -14.65 -57.91
CA PRO A 972 13.48 -13.59 -58.39
C PRO A 972 13.68 -13.76 -59.90
N ASN A 973 13.05 -12.89 -60.69
CA ASN A 973 13.40 -12.77 -62.09
C ASN A 973 14.89 -12.44 -62.14
N ALA A 974 15.59 -13.18 -63.01
CA ALA A 974 17.03 -13.14 -63.20
C ALA A 974 17.54 -11.70 -63.14
N GLY A 975 18.60 -11.51 -62.34
CA GLY A 975 19.06 -10.22 -61.87
C GLY A 975 19.14 -9.14 -62.94
N VAL A 976 18.90 -7.91 -62.51
CA VAL A 976 19.20 -6.70 -63.30
C VAL A 976 20.65 -6.79 -63.78
N THR A 977 20.84 -7.08 -65.06
CA THR A 977 22.16 -7.00 -65.71
C THR A 977 22.45 -5.53 -66.00
N VAL A 978 23.37 -4.96 -65.22
CA VAL A 978 23.95 -3.65 -65.48
C VAL A 978 25.20 -3.89 -66.31
N SER A 979 25.24 -3.41 -67.55
CA SER A 979 26.45 -3.44 -68.38
C SER A 979 27.29 -2.18 -68.16
N ASP A 980 28.60 -2.29 -68.39
CA ASP A 980 29.57 -1.24 -68.10
C ASP A 980 29.37 0.00 -68.99
N LYS A 981 29.61 1.16 -68.37
CA LYS A 981 29.48 2.50 -68.95
C LYS A 981 30.41 2.67 -70.17
N GLY A 982 29.82 2.95 -71.35
CA GLY A 982 30.57 3.23 -72.58
C GLY A 982 30.54 2.12 -73.65
N SER A 983 29.69 1.12 -73.48
CA SER A 983 29.39 0.09 -74.48
C SER A 983 28.32 0.56 -75.48
N SER A 984 28.54 0.28 -76.76
CA SER A 984 27.64 0.63 -77.87
C SER A 984 27.17 -0.63 -78.58
N ARG A 985 25.93 -0.62 -79.05
CA ARG A 985 25.39 -1.66 -79.95
C ARG A 985 24.84 -1.04 -81.23
N ILE A 986 25.01 -1.74 -82.35
CA ILE A 986 24.40 -1.36 -83.63
C ILE A 986 23.09 -2.11 -83.78
N ALA A 987 22.02 -1.36 -84.00
CA ALA A 987 20.68 -1.90 -84.16
C ALA A 987 20.08 -1.48 -85.49
N ASP A 988 19.13 -2.29 -85.98
CA ASP A 988 18.27 -1.95 -87.10
C ASP A 988 17.45 -0.70 -86.76
N ALA A 989 17.38 0.25 -87.70
CA ALA A 989 16.77 1.55 -87.46
C ALA A 989 15.23 1.48 -87.37
N ALA A 990 14.60 0.56 -88.09
CA ALA A 990 13.14 0.43 -88.13
C ALA A 990 12.60 -0.44 -86.99
N THR A 991 13.29 -1.54 -86.68
CA THR A 991 12.82 -2.56 -85.73
C THR A 991 13.53 -2.50 -84.38
N GLY A 992 14.72 -1.92 -84.31
CA GLY A 992 15.52 -1.85 -83.08
C GLY A 992 16.23 -3.16 -82.69
N ALA A 993 16.18 -4.20 -83.53
CA ALA A 993 16.89 -5.46 -83.30
C ALA A 993 18.41 -5.28 -83.39
N ALA A 994 19.20 -6.01 -82.58
CA ALA A 994 20.66 -5.93 -82.61
C ALA A 994 21.21 -6.68 -83.83
N LEU A 995 21.89 -5.96 -84.74
CA LEU A 995 22.33 -6.53 -86.02
C LEU A 995 23.63 -7.35 -85.92
N LEU A 996 24.43 -7.13 -84.88
CA LEU A 996 25.76 -7.73 -84.68
C LEU A 996 25.89 -8.44 -83.33
N ALA A 997 24.81 -9.08 -82.86
CA ALA A 997 24.75 -9.71 -81.55
C ALA A 997 25.84 -10.78 -81.29
N GLY A 998 26.40 -11.38 -82.35
CA GLY A 998 27.47 -12.38 -82.25
C GLY A 998 28.88 -11.84 -81.94
N LEU A 999 29.09 -10.51 -81.96
CA LEU A 999 30.41 -9.89 -81.73
C LEU A 999 30.62 -9.37 -80.29
N GLY A 1000 29.62 -9.48 -79.42
CA GLY A 1000 29.68 -8.93 -78.06
C GLY A 1000 29.49 -7.41 -77.99
N GLU A 1001 29.73 -6.81 -76.81
CA GLU A 1001 29.64 -5.36 -76.61
C GLU A 1001 30.83 -4.63 -77.27
N LEU A 1002 30.54 -3.58 -78.06
CA LEU A 1002 31.57 -2.77 -78.73
C LEU A 1002 31.88 -1.52 -77.90
N SER A 1003 33.12 -1.02 -77.94
CA SER A 1003 33.40 0.35 -77.46
C SER A 1003 32.77 1.40 -78.40
N ALA A 1004 32.52 2.61 -77.89
CA ALA A 1004 31.97 3.72 -78.68
C ALA A 1004 32.76 4.01 -79.98
N THR A 1005 34.09 3.89 -79.93
CA THR A 1005 34.97 4.10 -81.10
C THR A 1005 34.84 2.98 -82.14
N GLN A 1006 34.72 1.72 -81.69
CA GLN A 1006 34.52 0.57 -82.58
C GLN A 1006 33.14 0.61 -83.24
N ALA A 1007 32.10 0.97 -82.50
CA ALA A 1007 30.76 1.14 -83.06
C ALA A 1007 30.70 2.27 -84.11
N ALA A 1008 31.37 3.40 -83.86
CA ALA A 1008 31.43 4.51 -84.81
C ALA A 1008 32.13 4.13 -86.14
N LEU A 1009 33.22 3.35 -86.08
CA LEU A 1009 33.92 2.85 -87.28
C LEU A 1009 33.05 1.87 -88.08
N VAL A 1010 32.35 0.95 -87.42
CA VAL A 1010 31.47 -0.02 -88.09
C VAL A 1010 30.24 0.69 -88.69
N THR A 1011 29.64 1.64 -87.99
CA THR A 1011 28.55 2.47 -88.52
C THR A 1011 29.00 3.29 -89.73
N ALA A 1012 30.20 3.87 -89.70
CA ALA A 1012 30.75 4.60 -90.84
C ALA A 1012 30.95 3.69 -92.08
N ALA A 1013 31.44 2.45 -91.89
CA ALA A 1013 31.61 1.47 -92.96
C ALA A 1013 30.28 1.00 -93.57
N ILE A 1014 29.24 0.80 -92.75
CA ILE A 1014 27.89 0.45 -93.23
C ILE A 1014 27.25 1.62 -93.99
N ASN A 1015 27.50 2.86 -93.55
CA ASN A 1015 26.96 4.06 -94.18
C ASN A 1015 27.59 4.37 -95.55
N THR A 1016 28.80 3.87 -95.84
CA THR A 1016 29.44 4.00 -97.16
C THR A 1016 28.84 3.10 -98.26
N GLU A 1017 28.09 2.04 -97.91
CA GLU A 1017 27.43 1.15 -98.87
C GLU A 1017 25.97 1.54 -99.21
N SER A 1018 25.59 2.81 -99.01
CA SER A 1018 24.23 3.31 -99.30
C SER A 1018 23.10 2.68 -98.46
N ALA A 1019 23.43 2.14 -97.27
CA ALA A 1019 22.47 1.63 -96.28
C ALA A 1019 22.27 2.60 -95.08
N ALA A 1020 22.52 3.90 -95.28
CA ALA A 1020 22.53 4.92 -94.22
C ALA A 1020 21.18 5.11 -93.49
N THR A 1021 20.07 4.61 -94.04
CA THR A 1021 18.73 4.64 -93.43
C THR A 1021 18.37 3.37 -92.64
N ALA A 1022 19.19 2.32 -92.67
CA ALA A 1022 18.86 1.01 -92.09
C ALA A 1022 19.46 0.73 -90.70
N THR A 1023 20.42 1.53 -90.22
CA THR A 1023 21.10 1.25 -88.94
C THR A 1023 21.20 2.48 -88.02
N ARG A 1024 21.12 2.25 -86.71
CA ARG A 1024 21.31 3.27 -85.66
C ARG A 1024 22.31 2.78 -84.61
N MET A 1025 23.24 3.65 -84.21
CA MET A 1025 24.13 3.39 -83.08
C MET A 1025 23.42 3.76 -81.78
N ILE A 1026 23.32 2.80 -80.86
CA ILE A 1026 22.78 3.03 -79.52
C ILE A 1026 23.94 2.93 -78.55
N VAL A 1027 24.32 4.09 -77.99
CA VAL A 1027 25.31 4.18 -76.91
C VAL A 1027 24.59 3.97 -75.59
N LYS A 1028 25.06 3.02 -74.77
CA LYS A 1028 24.59 2.85 -73.39
C LYS A 1028 25.63 3.44 -72.44
N GLY A 1029 25.19 4.29 -71.52
CA GLY A 1029 26.02 5.02 -70.55
C GLY A 1029 25.60 4.77 -69.12
#